data_AF-A0A0F6W356-F1
#
_entry.id   AF-A0A0F6W356-F1
#
_cell.length_a   1.000
_cell.length_b   1.000
_cell.length_c   1.000
_cell.angle_alpha   90.00
_cell.angle_beta   90.00
_cell.angle_gamma   90.00
#
_symmetry.space_group_name_H-M   'P 1'
#
loop_
_entity.id
_entity.type
_entity.pdbx_description
1 polymer ?
#
loop_
_entity_poly.entity_id
_entity_poly.type
_entity_poly.pdbx_seq_one_letter_code
_entity_poly.pdbx_strand_id
1 'polypeptide(L)'
;MPRIIPESAREHADLALAVYVEELAARRRVLFVGDAASAVPERLSSVARSVEVVSPRTRTRGTRRGGRILPRPWPSAQDARSWDLVLVPDLLWAGLPAPERIGEMAEWLTPRGVLVVGAEEREDGIDYGALYDLLSRRFEWVRMLGQAPFAGWSVVDYAPQSRELEVTFDGSLLGGSGEEAARHIALCAAREVVLDPYSIVQVPSSASRERAVVERPREAERAPREDLQLQARLAQLEAQLRDRQEDVGRAGERASELEREVEALRARGEHAERRLDQAQREISRGAQKLDEARARADALTQELEAAKGEIAALAKVETVDEDYARVEASLAERARELTDLRGEVERRGVLVRDLVEELVEARAQRGATGPTPPGGGGGRDDAELRAALEAARRRAVDAEAAVVEAGYRLDQVRAELEQCRRARETEREQASRDIAFAQGTMRGLSSRLAETEELRRLAEARLALSQDDVASARLRTRELERDLENAREQVELAIVRAQGAPPSSPIAIEPGALDRLRELEAEASQREGRLYGALLKAREHAVEAQGEQRRLARELAKAEDEARAARNDATTQRAELEARLGQLADEATRALADTEARGRELATARAAADAHSRELAVLRGERDGIVWRLADAEAAVRDAQARLAATPAPVAAPIESPELHDLRQRVEVLGASVGVWTQRAQEAASRADAEATRAADLAVRLSTRDALVGRVQSELASASARRDGLERRIRELDGAVAELRDQLASARAVAEVRADEERRELEARDARIADSERARERLAREHEETRRALAEARQILSSIASGLDTGAVAAAAPASDARLREQLRDLQREAEDRELMLRSLTAQLQDRDDRLRALERMKSGEAPGDERELVQRVLMAEERAVRFERELEQERQARRHAEQNGGSAERDADLRRLHQTLGDRDAQLMVLEGRITQSEREQRSMRDAFAQARASLETLLGEIANDQRAEAADRIASMLRLLRRY
;
A
#
# COMPACT_ATOMS: atom_id res chain seq x y z
N MET A 1 18.58 -62.38 -3.58
CA MET A 1 19.22 -62.22 -4.91
C MET A 1 19.65 -60.78 -5.06
N PRO A 2 20.91 -60.48 -5.42
CA PRO A 2 21.41 -59.12 -5.51
C PRO A 2 20.73 -58.38 -6.67
N ARG A 3 20.33 -57.14 -6.40
CA ARG A 3 19.59 -56.27 -7.32
C ARG A 3 20.54 -55.69 -8.37
N ILE A 4 20.57 -56.26 -9.57
CA ILE A 4 21.26 -55.61 -10.70
C ILE A 4 20.55 -54.30 -11.02
N ILE A 5 21.27 -53.18 -10.94
CA ILE A 5 20.78 -51.86 -11.34
C ILE A 5 20.68 -51.86 -12.88
N PRO A 6 19.51 -51.55 -13.48
CA PRO A 6 19.40 -51.44 -14.93
C PRO A 6 20.31 -50.33 -15.47
N GLU A 7 20.80 -50.46 -16.70
CA GLU A 7 21.80 -49.56 -17.31
C GLU A 7 21.34 -48.08 -17.28
N SER A 8 20.05 -47.83 -17.47
CA SER A 8 19.42 -46.51 -17.32
C SER A 8 19.52 -45.96 -15.90
N ALA A 9 19.31 -46.77 -14.87
CA ALA A 9 19.42 -46.33 -13.48
C ALA A 9 20.89 -46.05 -13.08
N ARG A 10 21.84 -46.75 -13.70
CA ARG A 10 23.28 -46.51 -13.51
C ARG A 10 23.72 -45.17 -14.10
N GLU A 11 23.26 -44.82 -15.30
CA GLU A 11 23.53 -43.48 -15.89
C GLU A 11 23.03 -42.35 -14.99
N HIS A 12 21.86 -42.53 -14.37
CA HIS A 12 21.32 -41.57 -13.42
C HIS A 12 22.11 -41.51 -12.10
N ALA A 13 22.63 -42.64 -11.62
CA ALA A 13 23.50 -42.68 -10.44
C ALA A 13 24.81 -41.90 -10.70
N ASP A 14 25.41 -42.13 -11.86
CA ASP A 14 26.63 -41.43 -12.30
C ASP A 14 26.39 -39.92 -12.43
N LEU A 15 25.23 -39.52 -12.97
CA LEU A 15 24.83 -38.12 -13.07
C LEU A 15 24.59 -37.48 -11.71
N ALA A 16 23.94 -38.18 -10.78
CA ALA A 16 23.72 -37.69 -9.42
C ALA A 16 25.05 -37.51 -8.67
N LEU A 17 25.99 -38.43 -8.85
CA LEU A 17 27.35 -38.28 -8.33
C LEU A 17 28.06 -37.07 -8.93
N ALA A 18 27.92 -36.84 -10.24
CA ALA A 18 28.50 -35.68 -10.91
C ALA A 18 27.99 -34.36 -10.34
N VAL A 19 26.69 -34.27 -10.04
CA VAL A 19 26.06 -33.10 -9.39
C VAL A 19 26.61 -32.90 -7.98
N TYR A 20 26.69 -33.97 -7.18
CA TYR A 20 27.20 -33.91 -5.82
C TYR A 20 28.64 -33.40 -5.75
N VAL A 21 29.49 -33.72 -6.73
CA VAL A 21 30.91 -33.30 -6.75
C VAL A 21 31.16 -31.99 -7.51
N GLU A 22 30.13 -31.24 -7.90
CA GLU A 22 30.29 -30.00 -8.67
C GLU A 22 31.16 -28.97 -7.95
N GLU A 23 31.02 -28.85 -6.63
CA GLU A 23 31.84 -27.96 -5.82
C GLU A 23 33.32 -28.32 -5.86
N LEU A 24 33.64 -29.62 -5.96
CA LEU A 24 35.01 -30.10 -6.14
C LEU A 24 35.50 -29.87 -7.57
N ALA A 25 34.62 -29.92 -8.56
CA ALA A 25 34.94 -29.74 -9.97
C ALA A 25 35.09 -28.26 -10.37
N ALA A 26 34.45 -27.34 -9.65
CA ALA A 26 34.35 -25.93 -9.99
C ALA A 26 35.72 -25.27 -10.25
N ARG A 27 35.93 -24.77 -11.47
CA ARG A 27 37.17 -24.11 -11.94
C ARG A 27 38.43 -24.98 -11.85
N ARG A 28 38.30 -26.30 -11.70
CA ARG A 28 39.39 -27.25 -11.58
C ARG A 28 39.62 -28.07 -12.85
N ARG A 29 40.80 -28.70 -12.97
CA ARG A 29 41.08 -29.68 -14.03
C ARG A 29 40.59 -31.04 -13.59
N VAL A 30 39.63 -31.60 -14.33
CA VAL A 30 38.96 -32.85 -13.97
C VAL A 30 39.35 -33.94 -14.95
N LEU A 31 39.75 -35.11 -14.43
CA LEU A 31 39.88 -36.35 -15.20
C LEU A 31 38.69 -37.24 -14.89
N PHE A 32 37.92 -37.60 -15.91
CA PHE A 32 36.83 -38.55 -15.81
C PHE A 32 37.27 -39.90 -16.41
N VAL A 33 37.27 -40.95 -15.58
CA VAL A 33 37.58 -42.32 -16.00
C VAL A 33 36.28 -43.11 -16.02
N GLY A 34 35.70 -43.27 -17.21
CA GLY A 34 34.33 -43.74 -17.35
C GLY A 34 33.91 -43.82 -18.80
N ASP A 35 32.62 -44.07 -19.04
CA ASP A 35 32.09 -44.09 -20.41
C ASP A 35 32.09 -42.67 -20.99
N ALA A 36 32.79 -42.48 -22.11
CA ALA A 36 32.80 -41.21 -22.81
C ALA A 36 31.43 -40.83 -23.39
N ALA A 37 30.51 -41.78 -23.54
CA ALA A 37 29.14 -41.52 -24.00
C ALA A 37 28.22 -40.98 -22.88
N SER A 38 28.58 -41.15 -21.60
CA SER A 38 27.81 -40.69 -20.44
C SER A 38 27.58 -39.17 -20.46
N ALA A 39 26.50 -38.73 -19.81
CA ALA A 39 26.18 -37.32 -19.60
C ALA A 39 27.10 -36.63 -18.56
N VAL A 40 27.87 -37.40 -17.78
CA VAL A 40 28.71 -36.88 -16.69
C VAL A 40 29.79 -35.88 -17.16
N PRO A 41 30.61 -36.17 -18.20
CA PRO A 41 31.60 -35.21 -18.67
C PRO A 41 30.98 -33.89 -19.13
N GLU A 42 29.80 -33.95 -19.75
CA GLU A 42 29.07 -32.77 -20.18
C GLU A 42 28.62 -31.93 -18.99
N ARG A 43 28.04 -32.57 -17.98
CA ARG A 43 27.64 -31.91 -16.72
C ARG A 43 28.83 -31.24 -16.05
N LEU A 44 29.94 -31.95 -15.87
CA LEU A 44 31.14 -31.42 -15.23
C LEU A 44 31.80 -30.30 -16.05
N SER A 45 31.71 -30.33 -17.38
CA SER A 45 32.32 -29.29 -18.24
C SER A 45 31.67 -27.91 -18.11
N SER A 46 30.44 -27.86 -17.57
CA SER A 46 29.74 -26.60 -17.27
C SER A 46 30.39 -25.83 -16.11
N VAL A 47 30.97 -26.53 -15.14
CA VAL A 47 31.57 -25.94 -13.92
C VAL A 47 33.11 -26.02 -13.90
N ALA A 48 33.70 -27.04 -14.52
CA ALA A 48 35.13 -27.28 -14.53
C ALA A 48 35.91 -26.34 -15.47
N ARG A 49 37.21 -26.19 -15.21
CA ARG A 49 38.12 -25.48 -16.12
C ARG A 49 38.36 -26.29 -17.39
N SER A 50 38.52 -27.60 -17.25
CA SER A 50 38.65 -28.57 -18.34
C SER A 50 38.26 -29.96 -17.85
N VAL A 51 37.66 -30.76 -18.72
CA VAL A 51 37.32 -32.15 -18.46
C VAL A 51 38.05 -33.03 -19.47
N GLU A 52 38.92 -33.89 -18.98
CA GLU A 52 39.59 -34.91 -19.80
C GLU A 52 38.92 -36.26 -19.55
N VAL A 53 38.67 -37.03 -20.61
CA VAL A 53 37.91 -38.28 -20.53
C VAL A 53 38.78 -39.45 -20.97
N VAL A 54 38.91 -40.44 -20.09
CA VAL A 54 39.59 -41.71 -20.36
C VAL A 54 38.53 -42.80 -20.35
N SER A 55 38.31 -43.41 -21.51
CA SER A 55 37.44 -44.59 -21.63
C SER A 55 38.29 -45.86 -21.77
N PRO A 56 38.28 -46.76 -20.76
CA PRO A 56 39.04 -48.01 -20.80
C PRO A 56 38.48 -49.03 -21.79
N ARG A 57 37.19 -48.95 -22.18
CA ARG A 57 36.52 -49.95 -23.03
C ARG A 57 36.22 -49.47 -24.45
N THR A 58 36.12 -48.16 -24.68
CA THR A 58 35.84 -47.59 -26.02
C THR A 58 37.00 -46.75 -26.52
N ARG A 59 37.54 -47.08 -27.70
CA ARG A 59 38.50 -46.21 -28.40
C ARG A 59 37.77 -44.95 -28.86
N THR A 60 37.88 -43.86 -28.11
CA THR A 60 37.30 -42.57 -28.45
C THR A 60 37.92 -42.02 -29.75
N ARG A 61 37.22 -42.19 -30.88
CA ARG A 61 37.45 -41.38 -32.09
C ARG A 61 36.82 -40.02 -31.86
N GLY A 62 37.65 -38.98 -31.82
CA GLY A 62 37.25 -37.62 -31.46
C GLY A 62 36.19 -37.04 -32.39
N THR A 63 34.94 -37.02 -31.94
CA THR A 63 33.87 -36.21 -32.53
C THR A 63 32.88 -35.73 -31.45
N ARG A 64 33.28 -34.76 -30.63
CA ARG A 64 32.34 -33.78 -30.04
C ARG A 64 32.97 -32.38 -30.18
N ARG A 65 32.42 -31.59 -31.12
CA ARG A 65 32.83 -30.20 -31.41
C ARG A 65 32.34 -29.30 -30.25
N GLY A 66 33.22 -28.89 -29.34
CA GLY A 66 32.87 -27.93 -28.29
C GLY A 66 33.80 -27.86 -27.08
N GLY A 67 34.93 -27.15 -27.22
CA GLY A 67 35.56 -26.29 -26.21
C GLY A 67 36.20 -26.84 -24.92
N ARG A 68 35.64 -27.85 -24.23
CA ARG A 68 36.07 -28.18 -22.84
C ARG A 68 36.19 -29.65 -22.47
N ILE A 69 35.69 -30.57 -23.30
CA ILE A 69 35.79 -32.02 -23.09
C ILE A 69 36.83 -32.58 -24.06
N LEU A 70 37.90 -33.16 -23.53
CA LEU A 70 39.02 -33.68 -24.32
C LEU A 70 39.14 -35.20 -24.12
N PRO A 71 38.91 -36.04 -25.15
CA PRO A 71 39.20 -37.46 -25.05
C PRO A 71 40.72 -37.67 -24.94
N ARG A 72 41.16 -38.55 -24.03
CA ARG A 72 42.58 -38.81 -23.79
C ARG A 72 42.87 -40.32 -23.66
N PRO A 73 44.04 -40.81 -24.12
CA PRO A 73 44.52 -42.13 -23.73
C PRO A 73 44.74 -42.24 -22.21
N TRP A 74 44.92 -43.47 -21.72
CA TRP A 74 45.28 -43.72 -20.33
C TRP A 74 46.50 -42.88 -19.91
N PRO A 75 46.47 -42.16 -18.76
CA PRO A 75 47.59 -41.33 -18.32
C PRO A 75 48.88 -42.13 -18.12
N SER A 76 50.00 -41.49 -18.39
CA SER A 76 51.34 -42.05 -18.17
C SER A 76 52.03 -41.39 -16.97
N ALA A 77 53.20 -41.88 -16.57
CA ALA A 77 53.99 -41.26 -15.50
C ALA A 77 54.34 -39.77 -15.76
N GLN A 78 54.36 -39.34 -17.03
CA GLN A 78 54.59 -37.93 -17.40
C GLN A 78 53.41 -37.02 -17.03
N ASP A 79 52.24 -37.60 -16.79
CA ASP A 79 51.01 -36.89 -16.45
C ASP A 79 50.81 -36.77 -14.94
N ALA A 80 51.81 -37.14 -14.14
CA ALA A 80 51.76 -36.99 -12.69
C ALA A 80 51.40 -35.56 -12.28
N ARG A 81 50.52 -35.43 -11.28
CA ARG A 81 50.06 -34.16 -10.71
C ARG A 81 49.40 -33.20 -11.71
N SER A 82 48.72 -33.75 -12.72
CA SER A 82 48.05 -32.96 -13.76
C SER A 82 46.59 -32.62 -13.46
N TRP A 83 45.93 -33.29 -12.51
CA TRP A 83 44.51 -33.08 -12.25
C TRP A 83 44.22 -32.74 -10.80
N ASP A 84 43.21 -31.89 -10.59
CA ASP A 84 42.77 -31.49 -9.26
C ASP A 84 41.56 -32.32 -8.80
N LEU A 85 40.90 -33.04 -9.71
CA LEU A 85 39.85 -34.00 -9.43
C LEU A 85 39.96 -35.18 -10.41
N VAL A 86 39.96 -36.41 -9.89
CA VAL A 86 39.80 -37.62 -10.69
C VAL A 86 38.49 -38.28 -10.27
N LEU A 87 37.56 -38.48 -11.20
CA LEU A 87 36.27 -39.11 -10.95
C LEU A 87 36.19 -40.46 -11.66
N VAL A 88 35.95 -41.51 -10.88
CA VAL A 88 35.76 -42.90 -11.33
C VAL A 88 34.41 -43.38 -10.79
N PRO A 89 33.31 -43.26 -11.55
CA PRO A 89 31.97 -43.60 -11.03
C PRO A 89 31.80 -45.07 -10.63
N ASP A 90 32.57 -45.96 -11.27
CA ASP A 90 32.60 -47.39 -10.95
C ASP A 90 33.99 -47.99 -11.26
N LEU A 91 34.71 -48.41 -10.21
CA LEU A 91 36.03 -49.07 -10.33
C LEU A 91 36.01 -50.33 -11.19
N LEU A 92 34.97 -51.16 -11.05
CA LEU A 92 34.91 -52.45 -11.72
C LEU A 92 34.66 -52.28 -13.22
N TRP A 93 33.81 -51.33 -13.58
CA TRP A 93 33.61 -50.98 -14.98
C TRP A 93 34.88 -50.43 -15.62
N ALA A 94 35.63 -49.61 -14.88
CA ALA A 94 36.92 -49.13 -15.34
C ALA A 94 37.96 -50.25 -15.48
N GLY A 95 37.69 -51.43 -14.91
CA GLY A 95 38.57 -52.61 -14.93
C GLY A 95 39.65 -52.59 -13.85
N LEU A 96 39.40 -51.93 -12.70
CA LEU A 96 40.45 -51.46 -11.78
C LEU A 96 40.19 -51.74 -10.29
N PRO A 97 40.03 -52.99 -9.85
CA PRO A 97 40.28 -53.30 -8.44
C PRO A 97 41.79 -53.44 -8.13
N ALA A 98 42.67 -53.39 -9.13
CA ALA A 98 44.12 -53.59 -8.95
C ALA A 98 44.75 -52.47 -8.09
N PRO A 99 45.37 -52.78 -6.94
CA PRO A 99 45.97 -51.79 -6.03
C PRO A 99 46.98 -50.86 -6.73
N GLU A 100 47.71 -51.39 -7.72
CA GLU A 100 48.70 -50.65 -8.50
C GLU A 100 48.07 -49.48 -9.27
N ARG A 101 46.85 -49.66 -9.78
CA ARG A 101 46.12 -48.65 -10.57
C ARG A 101 45.59 -47.52 -9.71
N ILE A 102 45.22 -47.79 -8.47
CA ILE A 102 44.87 -46.74 -7.49
C ILE A 102 46.11 -45.95 -7.09
N GLY A 103 47.26 -46.63 -7.00
CA GLY A 103 48.57 -45.98 -6.85
C GLY A 103 48.86 -44.99 -7.97
N GLU A 104 48.65 -45.39 -9.23
CA GLU A 104 48.79 -44.51 -10.41
C GLU A 104 47.84 -43.30 -10.32
N MET A 105 46.55 -43.52 -10.01
CA MET A 105 45.57 -42.42 -9.87
C MET A 105 45.96 -41.41 -8.80
N ALA A 106 46.50 -41.88 -7.68
CA ALA A 106 47.00 -41.00 -6.63
C ALA A 106 48.19 -40.15 -7.09
N GLU A 107 49.01 -40.64 -8.04
CA GLU A 107 50.11 -39.89 -8.63
C GLU A 107 49.65 -38.85 -9.66
N TRP A 108 48.50 -39.07 -10.30
CA TRP A 108 47.89 -38.13 -11.24
C TRP A 108 47.35 -36.86 -10.57
N LEU A 109 47.00 -36.95 -9.29
CA LEU A 109 46.44 -35.85 -8.52
C LEU A 109 47.50 -34.81 -8.13
N THR A 110 47.13 -33.53 -8.18
CA THR A 110 47.91 -32.47 -7.55
C THR A 110 47.98 -32.69 -6.03
N PRO A 111 48.90 -32.04 -5.29
CA PRO A 111 48.95 -32.16 -3.82
C PRO A 111 47.66 -31.78 -3.09
N ARG A 112 46.74 -31.08 -3.77
CA ARG A 112 45.42 -30.68 -3.28
C ARG A 112 44.27 -31.39 -3.99
N GLY A 113 44.60 -32.35 -4.84
CA GLY A 113 43.66 -33.07 -5.67
C GLY A 113 42.81 -34.05 -4.88
N VAL A 114 41.63 -34.36 -5.41
CA VAL A 114 40.68 -35.30 -4.82
C VAL A 114 40.41 -36.43 -5.81
N LEU A 115 40.42 -37.66 -5.33
CA LEU A 115 39.96 -38.83 -6.06
C LEU A 115 38.57 -39.19 -5.55
N VAL A 116 37.61 -39.30 -6.46
CA VAL A 116 36.24 -39.74 -6.17
C VAL A 116 35.99 -41.05 -6.87
N VAL A 117 35.65 -42.07 -6.11
CA VAL A 117 35.60 -43.45 -6.58
C VAL A 117 34.31 -44.10 -6.13
N GLY A 118 33.53 -44.65 -7.06
CA GLY A 118 32.36 -45.46 -6.76
C GLY A 118 32.60 -46.96 -6.92
N ALA A 119 31.89 -47.76 -6.14
CA ALA A 119 31.77 -49.21 -6.29
C ALA A 119 30.32 -49.64 -6.08
N GLU A 120 29.76 -50.35 -7.07
CA GLU A 120 28.40 -50.92 -6.96
C GLU A 120 28.40 -52.12 -6.00
N GLU A 121 27.39 -52.20 -5.14
CA GLU A 121 27.20 -53.35 -4.26
C GLU A 121 26.55 -54.50 -5.08
N ARG A 122 27.38 -55.46 -5.50
CA ARG A 122 27.01 -56.64 -6.30
C ARG A 122 27.67 -57.88 -5.69
N GLU A 123 27.20 -59.09 -6.02
CA GLU A 123 27.85 -60.35 -5.60
C GLU A 123 29.35 -60.40 -5.99
N ASP A 124 29.70 -59.82 -7.16
CA ASP A 124 31.09 -59.67 -7.64
C ASP A 124 31.66 -58.25 -7.40
N GLY A 125 30.96 -57.45 -6.58
CA GLY A 125 31.26 -56.05 -6.26
C GLY A 125 32.40 -55.87 -5.27
N ILE A 126 32.88 -54.64 -5.10
CA ILE A 126 33.73 -54.29 -3.95
C ILE A 126 32.79 -53.79 -2.85
N ASP A 127 32.71 -54.52 -1.74
CA ASP A 127 31.92 -54.09 -0.59
C ASP A 127 32.52 -52.84 0.09
N TYR A 128 31.75 -52.24 0.99
CA TYR A 128 32.16 -51.06 1.75
C TYR A 128 33.56 -51.21 2.38
N GLY A 129 33.82 -52.33 3.07
CA GLY A 129 35.04 -52.55 3.83
C GLY A 129 36.25 -52.72 2.93
N ALA A 130 36.11 -53.53 1.88
CA ALA A 130 37.14 -53.75 0.88
C ALA A 130 37.50 -52.47 0.12
N LEU A 131 36.53 -51.62 -0.19
CA LEU A 131 36.78 -50.33 -0.84
C LEU A 131 37.57 -49.38 0.07
N TYR A 132 37.17 -49.29 1.34
CA TYR A 132 37.86 -48.47 2.33
C TYR A 132 39.30 -48.95 2.59
N ASP A 133 39.51 -50.26 2.79
CA ASP A 133 40.83 -50.85 3.04
C ASP A 133 41.78 -50.67 1.85
N LEU A 134 41.25 -50.71 0.63
CA LEU A 134 42.02 -50.52 -0.59
C LEU A 134 42.51 -49.06 -0.70
N LEU A 135 41.65 -48.10 -0.39
CA LEU A 135 41.93 -46.66 -0.55
C LEU A 135 42.74 -46.09 0.62
N SER A 136 42.48 -46.52 1.86
CA SER A 136 43.16 -46.05 3.07
C SER A 136 44.64 -46.40 3.12
N ARG A 137 45.09 -47.41 2.37
CA ARG A 137 46.52 -47.72 2.18
C ARG A 137 47.28 -46.63 1.44
N ARG A 138 46.60 -45.86 0.59
CA ARG A 138 47.24 -44.89 -0.34
C ARG A 138 46.93 -43.43 -0.01
N PHE A 139 45.80 -43.17 0.63
CA PHE A 139 45.33 -41.84 0.98
C PHE A 139 45.25 -41.67 2.49
N GLU A 140 45.77 -40.54 2.99
CA GLU A 140 45.72 -40.19 4.41
C GLU A 140 44.29 -39.92 4.88
N TRP A 141 43.45 -39.41 3.98
CA TRP A 141 42.05 -39.10 4.26
C TRP A 141 41.13 -39.79 3.26
N VAL A 142 40.23 -40.63 3.79
CA VAL A 142 39.20 -41.36 3.04
C VAL A 142 37.87 -41.15 3.74
N ARG A 143 36.91 -40.56 3.03
CA ARG A 143 35.52 -40.36 3.52
C ARG A 143 34.57 -41.21 2.68
N MET A 144 33.79 -42.03 3.35
CA MET A 144 32.87 -42.97 2.71
C MET A 144 31.45 -42.41 2.69
N LEU A 145 30.82 -42.51 1.53
CA LEU A 145 29.45 -42.08 1.28
C LEU A 145 28.62 -43.25 0.73
N GLY A 146 27.35 -43.29 1.08
CA GLY A 146 26.36 -44.17 0.49
C GLY A 146 25.54 -43.43 -0.56
N GLN A 147 25.30 -44.06 -1.70
CA GLN A 147 24.37 -43.56 -2.69
C GLN A 147 23.19 -44.53 -2.81
N ALA A 148 21.98 -44.04 -2.50
CA ALA A 148 20.76 -44.85 -2.48
C ALA A 148 19.67 -44.27 -3.39
N PRO A 149 19.02 -45.09 -4.22
CA PRO A 149 17.94 -44.64 -5.09
C PRO A 149 16.63 -44.43 -4.31
N PHE A 150 15.85 -43.45 -4.74
CA PHE A 150 14.44 -43.25 -4.39
C PHE A 150 13.69 -42.82 -5.68
N ALA A 151 12.68 -41.93 -5.58
CA ALA A 151 12.21 -41.16 -6.74
C ALA A 151 13.31 -40.27 -7.38
N GLY A 152 14.49 -40.20 -6.76
CA GLY A 152 15.75 -39.63 -7.26
C GLY A 152 16.94 -40.46 -6.78
N TRP A 153 18.05 -39.81 -6.44
CA TRP A 153 19.20 -40.40 -5.76
C TRP A 153 19.60 -39.58 -4.54
N SER A 154 19.82 -40.25 -3.42
CA SER A 154 20.41 -39.64 -2.22
C SER A 154 21.90 -39.99 -2.16
N VAL A 155 22.72 -39.03 -1.73
CA VAL A 155 24.13 -39.24 -1.40
C VAL A 155 24.32 -38.85 0.06
N VAL A 156 24.77 -39.79 0.88
CA VAL A 156 24.78 -39.70 2.35
C VAL A 156 26.15 -40.03 2.89
N ASP A 157 26.67 -39.21 3.78
CA ASP A 157 27.88 -39.52 4.53
C ASP A 157 27.61 -40.54 5.64
N TYR A 158 28.41 -41.61 5.70
CA TYR A 158 28.29 -42.62 6.76
C TYR A 158 28.80 -42.11 8.12
N ALA A 159 29.65 -41.08 8.14
CA ALA A 159 30.24 -40.53 9.36
C ALA A 159 30.27 -39.00 9.34
N PRO A 160 29.09 -38.32 9.40
CA PRO A 160 29.02 -36.87 9.35
C PRO A 160 29.77 -36.26 10.54
N GLN A 161 30.61 -35.27 10.25
CA GLN A 161 31.47 -34.60 11.25
C GLN A 161 30.68 -33.62 12.13
N SER A 162 29.57 -33.08 11.60
CA SER A 162 28.59 -32.30 12.37
C SER A 162 27.59 -33.24 13.03
N ARG A 163 27.38 -33.10 14.35
CA ARG A 163 26.34 -33.84 15.09
C ARG A 163 24.91 -33.44 14.72
N GLU A 164 24.75 -32.35 13.96
CA GLU A 164 23.46 -31.88 13.47
C GLU A 164 23.44 -32.01 11.94
N LEU A 165 22.74 -33.03 11.45
CA LEU A 165 22.19 -33.01 10.11
C LEU A 165 21.05 -31.99 10.12
N GLU A 166 21.13 -30.94 9.32
CA GLU A 166 20.05 -29.94 9.22
C GLU A 166 18.74 -30.53 8.69
N VAL A 167 18.80 -31.72 8.08
CA VAL A 167 17.67 -32.40 7.45
C VAL A 167 17.60 -33.87 7.90
N THR A 168 16.51 -34.23 8.59
CA THR A 168 16.13 -35.63 8.85
C THR A 168 15.16 -36.12 7.77
N PHE A 169 15.53 -37.18 7.06
CA PHE A 169 14.70 -37.83 6.05
C PHE A 169 14.14 -39.15 6.61
N ASP A 170 12.81 -39.26 6.69
CA ASP A 170 12.12 -40.48 7.13
C ASP A 170 11.82 -41.37 5.91
N GLY A 171 12.67 -42.38 5.72
CA GLY A 171 12.54 -43.38 4.65
C GLY A 171 11.62 -44.55 4.96
N SER A 172 10.99 -44.59 6.15
CA SER A 172 10.23 -45.77 6.63
C SER A 172 9.05 -46.15 5.72
N LEU A 173 8.47 -45.16 5.02
CA LEU A 173 7.38 -45.35 4.08
C LEU A 173 7.82 -45.97 2.73
N LEU A 174 9.12 -46.11 2.47
CA LEU A 174 9.66 -46.67 1.22
C LEU A 174 9.83 -48.20 1.26
N GLY A 175 9.29 -48.88 2.28
CA GLY A 175 9.17 -50.35 2.32
C GLY A 175 10.50 -51.09 2.22
N GLY A 176 11.57 -50.56 2.82
CA GLY A 176 12.92 -51.15 2.82
C GLY A 176 13.70 -50.99 1.51
N SER A 177 13.19 -50.25 0.52
CA SER A 177 13.88 -50.04 -0.76
C SER A 177 14.82 -48.82 -0.78
N GLY A 178 14.67 -47.90 0.16
CA GLY A 178 15.46 -46.66 0.27
C GLY A 178 16.48 -46.63 1.41
N GLU A 179 16.56 -47.66 2.26
CA GLU A 179 17.46 -47.67 3.44
C GLU A 179 18.85 -48.26 3.15
N GLU A 180 19.00 -49.10 2.12
CA GLU A 180 20.28 -49.73 1.76
C GLU A 180 20.96 -48.95 0.61
N ALA A 181 22.26 -48.66 0.76
CA ALA A 181 23.04 -47.97 -0.26
C ALA A 181 23.30 -48.88 -1.46
N ALA A 182 22.78 -48.51 -2.63
CA ALA A 182 23.02 -49.28 -3.85
C ALA A 182 24.45 -49.15 -4.39
N ARG A 183 25.18 -48.11 -3.96
CA ARG A 183 26.57 -47.85 -4.34
C ARG A 183 27.32 -47.20 -3.18
N HIS A 184 28.56 -47.62 -2.96
CA HIS A 184 29.49 -46.94 -2.06
C HIS A 184 30.38 -45.99 -2.85
N ILE A 185 30.55 -44.77 -2.36
CA ILE A 185 31.44 -43.77 -2.93
C ILE A 185 32.49 -43.41 -1.90
N ALA A 186 33.74 -43.30 -2.33
CA ALA A 186 34.85 -42.86 -1.50
C ALA A 186 35.42 -41.55 -2.03
N LEU A 187 35.58 -40.58 -1.15
CA LEU A 187 36.33 -39.34 -1.37
C LEU A 187 37.71 -39.49 -0.75
N CYS A 188 38.74 -39.42 -1.58
CA CYS A 188 40.12 -39.71 -1.21
C CYS A 188 41.01 -38.51 -1.48
N ALA A 189 41.77 -38.07 -0.47
CA ALA A 189 42.68 -36.95 -0.61
C ALA A 189 43.86 -37.04 0.37
N ALA A 190 44.90 -36.24 0.15
CA ALA A 190 46.00 -36.07 1.10
C ALA A 190 45.64 -35.15 2.29
N ARG A 191 44.45 -34.54 2.26
CA ARG A 191 43.94 -33.64 3.30
C ARG A 191 42.43 -33.76 3.35
N GLU A 192 41.86 -33.32 4.45
CA GLU A 192 40.42 -33.30 4.64
C GLU A 192 39.68 -32.48 3.58
N VAL A 193 38.56 -33.01 3.08
CA VAL A 193 37.68 -32.38 2.09
C VAL A 193 36.29 -32.21 2.69
N VAL A 194 35.85 -30.96 2.81
CA VAL A 194 34.51 -30.64 3.31
C VAL A 194 33.55 -30.61 2.12
N LEU A 195 32.48 -31.38 2.25
CA LEU A 195 31.30 -31.44 1.40
C LEU A 195 30.10 -31.70 2.30
N ASP A 196 28.93 -31.27 1.83
CA ASP A 196 27.67 -31.46 2.53
C ASP A 196 27.45 -32.94 2.88
N PRO A 197 27.10 -33.26 4.14
CA PRO A 197 26.97 -34.64 4.60
C PRO A 197 25.76 -35.37 3.98
N TYR A 198 24.85 -34.64 3.33
CA TYR A 198 23.62 -35.20 2.78
C TYR A 198 23.16 -34.39 1.56
N SER A 199 22.86 -35.06 0.45
CA SER A 199 22.34 -34.43 -0.77
C SER A 199 21.26 -35.29 -1.42
N ILE A 200 20.17 -34.64 -1.86
CA ILE A 200 19.08 -35.26 -2.61
C ILE A 200 19.12 -34.73 -4.05
N VAL A 201 19.30 -35.63 -5.02
CA VAL A 201 19.35 -35.32 -6.45
C VAL A 201 18.14 -35.93 -7.15
N GLN A 202 17.25 -35.08 -7.65
CA GLN A 202 16.12 -35.53 -8.47
C GLN A 202 16.60 -35.89 -9.89
N VAL A 203 16.15 -37.05 -10.40
CA VAL A 203 16.41 -37.47 -11.78
C VAL A 203 15.09 -37.60 -12.56
N PRO A 204 15.10 -37.52 -13.90
CA PRO A 204 13.87 -37.57 -14.71
C PRO A 204 13.03 -38.83 -14.44
N SER A 205 11.71 -38.64 -14.29
CA SER A 205 10.74 -39.64 -13.81
C SER A 205 10.48 -40.82 -14.74
N SER A 206 10.98 -40.78 -15.99
CA SER A 206 10.91 -41.91 -16.93
C SER A 206 11.75 -43.12 -16.47
N ALA A 207 12.71 -42.94 -15.57
CA ALA A 207 13.63 -43.99 -15.13
C ALA A 207 13.11 -44.89 -13.98
N SER A 208 12.11 -44.44 -13.22
CA SER A 208 11.71 -45.10 -11.97
C SER A 208 10.65 -46.20 -12.15
N ARG A 209 10.03 -46.32 -13.33
CA ARG A 209 8.88 -47.24 -13.56
C ARG A 209 9.23 -48.69 -13.88
N GLU A 210 10.48 -49.02 -14.23
CA GLU A 210 10.84 -50.36 -14.72
C GLU A 210 11.04 -51.43 -13.62
N ARG A 211 11.00 -51.06 -12.33
CA ARG A 211 11.32 -51.97 -11.20
C ARG A 211 10.15 -52.81 -10.66
N ALA A 212 8.91 -52.62 -11.12
CA ALA A 212 7.73 -53.14 -10.43
C ALA A 212 7.20 -54.52 -10.89
N VAL A 213 7.86 -55.23 -11.81
CA VAL A 213 7.36 -56.53 -12.29
C VAL A 213 8.50 -57.53 -12.35
N VAL A 214 8.47 -58.57 -11.50
CA VAL A 214 8.72 -60.00 -11.81
C VAL A 214 8.93 -60.76 -10.49
N GLU A 215 7.90 -61.46 -10.02
CA GLU A 215 8.03 -62.79 -9.39
C GLU A 215 6.80 -63.62 -9.79
N ARG A 216 6.99 -64.74 -10.48
CA ARG A 216 5.96 -65.78 -10.70
C ARG A 216 6.59 -67.14 -10.38
N PRO A 217 5.98 -67.97 -9.51
CA PRO A 217 6.30 -69.39 -9.43
C PRO A 217 5.62 -70.15 -10.58
N ARG A 218 6.26 -71.22 -11.05
CA ARG A 218 5.76 -72.16 -12.07
C ARG A 218 5.15 -73.42 -11.42
N GLU A 219 4.35 -74.11 -12.24
CA GLU A 219 3.79 -75.49 -12.12
C GLU A 219 2.40 -75.60 -11.47
N ALA A 220 1.43 -76.42 -11.91
CA ALA A 220 1.20 -77.20 -13.13
C ALA A 220 -0.29 -77.70 -13.14
N GLU A 221 -0.86 -77.83 -14.35
CA GLU A 221 -1.92 -78.76 -14.80
C GLU A 221 -3.25 -78.97 -14.01
N ARG A 222 -4.40 -78.56 -14.62
CA ARG A 222 -5.61 -79.40 -14.86
C ARG A 222 -6.76 -78.69 -15.64
N ALA A 223 -7.13 -79.30 -16.78
CA ALA A 223 -8.45 -79.43 -17.44
C ALA A 223 -9.11 -78.29 -18.29
N PRO A 224 -9.76 -78.62 -19.43
CA PRO A 224 -10.02 -77.70 -20.56
C PRO A 224 -11.34 -76.91 -20.50
N ARG A 225 -11.97 -76.77 -19.32
CA ARG A 225 -13.17 -75.93 -19.13
C ARG A 225 -12.87 -74.63 -18.37
N GLU A 226 -11.79 -74.61 -17.60
CA GLU A 226 -11.31 -73.39 -16.95
C GLU A 226 -10.69 -72.42 -17.97
N ASP A 227 -10.11 -72.90 -19.08
CA ASP A 227 -9.49 -72.04 -20.10
C ASP A 227 -10.46 -71.05 -20.75
N LEU A 228 -11.72 -71.41 -21.00
CA LEU A 228 -12.72 -70.49 -21.55
C LEU A 228 -13.19 -69.46 -20.51
N GLN A 229 -13.30 -69.85 -19.24
CA GLN A 229 -13.62 -68.92 -18.15
C GLN A 229 -12.43 -68.02 -17.79
N LEU A 230 -11.22 -68.54 -17.84
CA LEU A 230 -9.97 -67.81 -17.67
C LEU A 230 -9.73 -66.85 -18.83
N GLN A 231 -10.04 -67.24 -20.07
CA GLN A 231 -9.98 -66.33 -21.23
C GLN A 231 -11.03 -65.22 -21.14
N ALA A 232 -12.25 -65.53 -20.73
CA ALA A 232 -13.28 -64.51 -20.51
C ALA A 232 -12.88 -63.56 -19.36
N ARG A 233 -12.30 -64.10 -18.29
CA ARG A 233 -11.84 -63.33 -17.12
C ARG A 233 -10.57 -62.54 -17.43
N LEU A 234 -9.68 -63.05 -18.28
CA LEU A 234 -8.53 -62.33 -18.83
C LEU A 234 -8.99 -61.18 -19.72
N ALA A 235 -9.93 -61.40 -20.64
CA ALA A 235 -10.49 -60.34 -21.47
C ALA A 235 -11.19 -59.26 -20.63
N GLN A 236 -11.90 -59.65 -19.57
CA GLN A 236 -12.51 -58.72 -18.62
C GLN A 236 -11.46 -57.95 -17.80
N LEU A 237 -10.39 -58.62 -17.34
CA LEU A 237 -9.28 -57.97 -16.64
C LEU A 237 -8.47 -57.06 -17.56
N GLU A 238 -8.28 -57.41 -18.83
CA GLU A 238 -7.62 -56.58 -19.84
C GLU A 238 -8.46 -55.34 -20.20
N ALA A 239 -9.79 -55.48 -20.22
CA ALA A 239 -10.70 -54.34 -20.36
C ALA A 239 -10.65 -53.43 -19.13
N GLN A 240 -10.68 -53.99 -17.92
CA GLN A 240 -10.52 -53.24 -16.67
C GLN A 240 -9.14 -52.59 -16.54
N LEU A 241 -8.08 -53.23 -17.05
CA LEU A 241 -6.74 -52.66 -17.09
C LEU A 241 -6.68 -51.50 -18.09
N ARG A 242 -7.34 -51.60 -19.25
CA ARG A 242 -7.44 -50.49 -20.20
C ARG A 242 -8.21 -49.31 -19.61
N ASP A 243 -9.37 -49.54 -19.01
CA ASP A 243 -10.15 -48.47 -18.35
C ASP A 243 -9.33 -47.81 -17.23
N ARG A 244 -8.66 -48.60 -16.39
CA ARG A 244 -7.78 -48.06 -15.34
C ARG A 244 -6.56 -47.33 -15.90
N GLN A 245 -5.99 -47.79 -17.02
CA GLN A 245 -4.90 -47.08 -17.69
C GLN A 245 -5.35 -45.74 -18.27
N GLU A 246 -6.56 -45.68 -18.82
CA GLU A 246 -7.16 -44.43 -19.27
C GLU A 246 -7.46 -43.49 -18.10
N ASP A 247 -8.00 -43.99 -16.99
CA ASP A 247 -8.26 -43.19 -15.79
C ASP A 247 -6.95 -42.66 -15.17
N VAL A 248 -5.89 -43.47 -15.15
CA VAL A 248 -4.54 -43.05 -14.74
C VAL A 248 -3.97 -42.02 -15.73
N GLY A 249 -4.24 -42.16 -17.03
CA GLY A 249 -3.90 -41.17 -18.05
C GLY A 249 -4.58 -39.83 -17.77
N ARG A 250 -5.91 -39.83 -17.57
CA ARG A 250 -6.69 -38.62 -17.23
C ARG A 250 -6.24 -38.00 -15.90
N ALA A 251 -5.93 -38.82 -14.90
CA ALA A 251 -5.39 -38.35 -13.62
C ALA A 251 -3.98 -37.74 -13.78
N GLY A 252 -3.14 -38.33 -14.63
CA GLY A 252 -1.80 -37.80 -14.94
C GLY A 252 -1.85 -36.48 -15.71
N GLU A 253 -2.79 -36.33 -16.64
CA GLU A 253 -3.05 -35.06 -17.33
C GLU A 253 -3.52 -33.98 -16.36
N ARG A 254 -4.45 -34.32 -15.46
CA ARG A 254 -4.96 -33.40 -14.43
C ARG A 254 -3.88 -33.02 -13.40
N ALA A 255 -3.02 -33.97 -13.02
CA ALA A 255 -1.86 -33.69 -12.18
C ALA A 255 -0.86 -32.76 -12.87
N SER A 256 -0.58 -32.97 -14.16
CA SER A 256 0.29 -32.10 -14.95
C SER A 256 -0.29 -30.68 -15.11
N GLU A 257 -1.61 -30.57 -15.23
CA GLU A 257 -2.31 -29.29 -15.27
C GLU A 257 -2.21 -28.54 -13.94
N LEU A 258 -2.45 -29.23 -12.82
CA LEU A 258 -2.30 -28.68 -11.48
C LEU A 258 -0.84 -28.30 -11.17
N GLU A 259 0.14 -29.08 -11.61
CA GLU A 259 1.57 -28.73 -11.47
C GLU A 259 1.91 -27.45 -12.22
N ARG A 260 1.41 -27.28 -13.45
CA ARG A 260 1.57 -26.02 -14.20
C ARG A 260 0.89 -24.85 -13.51
N GLU A 261 -0.27 -25.08 -12.91
CA GLU A 261 -0.98 -24.05 -12.16
C GLU A 261 -0.23 -23.65 -10.88
N VAL A 262 0.29 -24.63 -10.13
CA VAL A 262 1.13 -24.39 -8.94
C VAL A 262 2.40 -23.65 -9.31
N GLU A 263 3.07 -24.04 -10.40
CA GLU A 263 4.27 -23.35 -10.88
C GLU A 263 3.96 -21.92 -11.33
N ALA A 264 2.84 -21.70 -12.01
CA ALA A 264 2.37 -20.37 -12.38
C ALA A 264 2.01 -19.53 -11.14
N LEU A 265 1.45 -20.13 -10.09
CA LEU A 265 1.17 -19.46 -8.83
C LEU A 265 2.45 -19.13 -8.05
N ARG A 266 3.45 -20.01 -8.04
CA ARG A 266 4.77 -19.76 -7.46
C ARG A 266 5.50 -18.63 -8.17
N ALA A 267 5.55 -18.66 -9.50
CA ALA A 267 6.15 -17.59 -10.29
C ALA A 267 5.45 -16.23 -10.06
N ARG A 268 4.12 -16.22 -9.88
CA ARG A 268 3.37 -15.02 -9.48
C ARG A 268 3.70 -14.58 -8.05
N GLY A 269 3.88 -15.51 -7.12
CA GLY A 269 4.31 -15.26 -5.74
C GLY A 269 5.68 -14.61 -5.67
N GLU A 270 6.68 -15.19 -6.34
CA GLU A 270 8.02 -14.60 -6.42
C GLU A 270 8.02 -13.22 -7.07
N HIS A 271 7.20 -13.02 -8.11
CA HIS A 271 7.06 -11.71 -8.74
C HIS A 271 6.44 -10.68 -7.78
N ALA A 272 5.45 -11.09 -6.98
CA ALA A 272 4.84 -10.25 -5.96
C ALA A 272 5.82 -9.92 -4.82
N GLU A 273 6.63 -10.88 -4.36
CA GLU A 273 7.69 -10.66 -3.37
C GLU A 273 8.75 -9.69 -3.87
N ARG A 274 9.23 -9.87 -5.11
CA ARG A 274 10.18 -8.92 -5.73
C ARG A 274 9.58 -7.50 -5.84
N ARG A 275 8.29 -7.39 -6.12
CA ARG A 275 7.57 -6.10 -6.12
C ARG A 275 7.46 -5.51 -4.71
N LEU A 276 7.23 -6.33 -3.68
CA LEU A 276 7.20 -5.89 -2.29
C LEU A 276 8.57 -5.40 -1.82
N ASP A 277 9.64 -6.13 -2.13
CA ASP A 277 11.03 -5.73 -1.84
C ASP A 277 11.38 -4.41 -2.53
N GLN A 278 10.98 -4.25 -3.80
CA GLN A 278 11.17 -3.01 -4.53
C GLN A 278 10.40 -1.86 -3.88
N ALA A 279 9.12 -2.06 -3.55
CA ALA A 279 8.29 -1.06 -2.91
C ALA A 279 8.83 -0.68 -1.52
N GLN A 280 9.34 -1.63 -0.73
CA GLN A 280 9.96 -1.35 0.57
C GLN A 280 11.26 -0.54 0.43
N ARG A 281 12.07 -0.82 -0.59
CA ARG A 281 13.26 -0.01 -0.89
C ARG A 281 12.88 1.41 -1.33
N GLU A 282 11.83 1.55 -2.13
CA GLU A 282 11.30 2.86 -2.54
C GLU A 282 10.72 3.65 -1.36
N ILE A 283 9.97 2.99 -0.46
CA ILE A 283 9.48 3.58 0.79
C ILE A 283 10.65 4.03 1.68
N SER A 284 11.68 3.19 1.85
CA SER A 284 12.85 3.53 2.68
C SER A 284 13.62 4.71 2.10
N ARG A 285 13.80 4.76 0.77
CA ARG A 285 14.37 5.93 0.08
C ARG A 285 13.49 7.16 0.20
N GLY A 286 12.17 7.00 0.13
CA GLY A 286 11.20 8.06 0.32
C GLY A 286 11.24 8.63 1.74
N ALA A 287 11.36 7.78 2.76
CA ALA A 287 11.51 8.16 4.15
C ALA A 287 12.82 8.95 4.38
N GLN A 288 13.95 8.46 3.84
CA GLN A 288 15.21 9.21 3.87
C GLN A 288 15.09 10.59 3.21
N LYS A 289 14.47 10.68 2.03
CA LYS A 289 14.25 11.97 1.35
C LYS A 289 13.32 12.89 2.15
N LEU A 290 12.32 12.34 2.83
CA LEU A 290 11.42 13.10 3.71
C LEU A 290 12.16 13.64 4.93
N ASP A 291 13.04 12.84 5.54
CA ASP A 291 13.85 13.28 6.67
C ASP A 291 14.88 14.34 6.24
N GLU A 292 15.49 14.18 5.06
CA GLU A 292 16.35 15.23 4.46
C GLU A 292 15.56 16.50 4.16
N ALA A 293 14.34 16.38 3.61
CA ALA A 293 13.49 17.53 3.32
C ALA A 293 13.00 18.21 4.61
N ARG A 294 12.69 17.45 5.67
CA ARG A 294 12.37 17.99 7.00
C ARG A 294 13.56 18.71 7.61
N ALA A 295 14.75 18.12 7.59
CA ALA A 295 15.95 18.77 8.07
C ALA A 295 16.25 20.07 7.29
N ARG A 296 16.03 20.08 5.97
CA ARG A 296 16.13 21.31 5.15
C ARG A 296 15.03 22.31 5.48
N ALA A 297 13.80 21.88 5.70
CA ALA A 297 12.69 22.75 6.09
C ALA A 297 12.92 23.36 7.47
N ASP A 298 13.44 22.59 8.43
CA ASP A 298 13.83 23.08 9.76
C ASP A 298 14.98 24.07 9.65
N ALA A 299 15.99 23.79 8.81
CA ALA A 299 17.09 24.72 8.54
C ALA A 299 16.58 26.03 7.90
N LEU A 300 15.73 25.94 6.87
CA LEU A 300 15.10 27.10 6.24
C LEU A 300 14.17 27.85 7.21
N THR A 301 13.50 27.16 8.11
CA THR A 301 12.66 27.79 9.14
C THR A 301 13.54 28.51 10.16
N GLN A 302 14.67 27.95 10.56
CA GLN A 302 15.65 28.62 11.42
C GLN A 302 16.29 29.83 10.71
N GLU A 303 16.64 29.71 9.44
CA GLU A 303 17.11 30.83 8.61
C GLU A 303 16.04 31.91 8.45
N LEU A 304 14.78 31.53 8.28
CA LEU A 304 13.65 32.45 8.18
C LEU A 304 13.35 33.12 9.52
N GLU A 305 13.45 32.43 10.65
CA GLU A 305 13.32 33.04 11.98
C GLU A 305 14.53 33.92 12.32
N ALA A 306 15.74 33.56 11.88
CA ALA A 306 16.92 34.42 11.96
C ALA A 306 16.75 35.68 11.10
N ALA A 307 16.32 35.53 9.84
CA ALA A 307 16.03 36.63 8.92
C ALA A 307 14.84 37.48 9.40
N LYS A 308 13.80 36.89 9.99
CA LYS A 308 12.73 37.64 10.67
C LYS A 308 13.26 38.37 11.90
N GLY A 309 14.20 37.81 12.64
CA GLY A 309 14.91 38.48 13.73
C GLY A 309 15.71 39.69 13.22
N GLU A 310 16.41 39.55 12.10
CA GLU A 310 17.12 40.64 11.42
C GLU A 310 16.16 41.68 10.84
N ILE A 311 15.06 41.27 10.20
CA ILE A 311 14.01 42.15 9.69
C ILE A 311 13.28 42.84 10.85
N ALA A 312 13.04 42.17 11.98
CA ALA A 312 12.45 42.79 13.16
C ALA A 312 13.43 43.75 13.87
N ALA A 313 14.74 43.47 13.80
CA ALA A 313 15.77 44.40 14.22
C ALA A 313 15.87 45.62 13.28
N LEU A 314 15.68 45.42 11.97
CA LEU A 314 15.58 46.48 10.96
C LEU A 314 14.24 47.22 11.00
N ALA A 315 13.14 46.57 11.39
CA ALA A 315 11.80 47.17 11.55
C ALA A 315 11.64 47.91 12.89
N LYS A 316 12.56 47.70 13.84
CA LYS A 316 12.78 48.61 14.97
C LYS A 316 13.48 49.91 14.56
N VAL A 317 13.92 50.02 13.30
CA VAL A 317 14.27 51.29 12.68
C VAL A 317 12.98 51.81 12.05
N GLU A 318 12.43 52.90 12.60
CA GLU A 318 11.20 53.60 12.18
C GLU A 318 11.27 54.19 10.74
N THR A 319 11.90 53.53 9.75
CA THR A 319 12.19 54.16 8.45
C THR A 319 11.20 53.86 7.33
N VAL A 320 10.46 52.73 7.35
CA VAL A 320 9.58 52.39 6.21
C VAL A 320 8.27 53.18 6.23
N ASP A 321 7.67 53.37 7.40
CA ASP A 321 6.51 54.26 7.55
C ASP A 321 6.91 55.75 7.41
N GLU A 322 8.13 56.11 7.82
CA GLU A 322 8.68 57.44 7.56
C GLU A 322 8.93 57.69 6.08
N ASP A 323 9.45 56.72 5.33
CA ASP A 323 9.72 56.87 3.90
C ASP A 323 8.42 56.91 3.08
N TYR A 324 7.40 56.12 3.46
CA TYR A 324 6.06 56.21 2.85
C TYR A 324 5.40 57.55 3.17
N ALA A 325 5.48 58.03 4.42
CA ALA A 325 5.02 59.35 4.81
C ALA A 325 5.81 60.48 4.13
N ARG A 326 7.11 60.29 3.86
CA ARG A 326 7.96 61.24 3.15
C ARG A 326 7.59 61.34 1.67
N VAL A 327 7.25 60.21 1.03
CA VAL A 327 6.76 60.18 -0.36
C VAL A 327 5.36 60.78 -0.46
N GLU A 328 4.43 60.45 0.45
CA GLU A 328 3.11 61.11 0.51
C GLU A 328 3.23 62.61 0.76
N ALA A 329 4.10 63.03 1.68
CA ALA A 329 4.35 64.45 1.95
C ALA A 329 4.94 65.15 0.72
N SER A 330 5.89 64.53 0.01
CA SER A 330 6.50 65.10 -1.20
C SER A 330 5.51 65.18 -2.37
N LEU A 331 4.59 64.23 -2.49
CA LEU A 331 3.51 64.28 -3.48
C LEU A 331 2.46 65.33 -3.13
N ALA A 332 2.10 65.47 -1.84
CA ALA A 332 1.19 66.50 -1.37
C ALA A 332 1.78 67.91 -1.52
N GLU A 333 3.08 68.07 -1.26
CA GLU A 333 3.82 69.33 -1.45
C GLU A 333 3.87 69.71 -2.93
N ARG A 334 4.23 68.78 -3.83
CA ARG A 334 4.20 69.02 -5.28
C ARG A 334 2.79 69.31 -5.81
N ALA A 335 1.76 68.68 -5.26
CA ALA A 335 0.38 69.01 -5.61
C ALA A 335 0.01 70.45 -5.17
N ARG A 336 0.46 70.90 -4.00
CA ARG A 336 0.29 72.29 -3.55
C ARG A 336 1.05 73.27 -4.43
N GLU A 337 2.32 72.99 -4.72
CA GLU A 337 3.14 73.81 -5.63
C GLU A 337 2.50 73.96 -7.00
N LEU A 338 1.98 72.88 -7.59
CA LEU A 338 1.26 72.96 -8.87
C LEU A 338 -0.03 73.78 -8.78
N THR A 339 -0.72 73.73 -7.64
CA THR A 339 -1.94 74.53 -7.41
C THR A 339 -1.60 76.00 -7.23
N ASP A 340 -0.51 76.32 -6.52
CA ASP A 340 -0.02 77.67 -6.31
C ASP A 340 0.53 78.28 -7.59
N LEU A 341 1.30 77.52 -8.38
CA LEU A 341 1.78 77.92 -9.71
C LEU A 341 0.61 78.17 -10.66
N ARG A 342 -0.41 77.31 -10.64
CA ARG A 342 -1.65 77.53 -11.42
C ARG A 342 -2.36 78.81 -10.98
N GLY A 343 -2.50 79.03 -9.69
CA GLY A 343 -3.07 80.27 -9.14
C GLY A 343 -2.24 81.50 -9.51
N GLU A 344 -0.91 81.38 -9.59
CA GLU A 344 -0.04 82.48 -10.00
C GLU A 344 -0.13 82.77 -11.50
N VAL A 345 -0.24 81.74 -12.34
CA VAL A 345 -0.53 81.91 -13.77
C VAL A 345 -1.88 82.58 -13.97
N GLU A 346 -2.92 82.18 -13.23
CA GLU A 346 -4.24 82.83 -13.28
C GLU A 346 -4.18 84.29 -12.83
N ARG A 347 -3.48 84.60 -11.72
CA ARG A 347 -3.25 85.98 -11.24
C ARG A 347 -2.49 86.83 -12.26
N ARG A 348 -1.43 86.28 -12.87
CA ARG A 348 -0.67 86.97 -13.93
C ARG A 348 -1.52 87.15 -15.19
N GLY A 349 -2.40 86.21 -15.51
CA GLY A 349 -3.37 86.33 -16.61
C GLY A 349 -4.44 87.40 -16.36
N VAL A 350 -4.81 87.67 -15.12
CA VAL A 350 -5.65 88.82 -14.75
C VAL A 350 -4.85 90.12 -14.89
N LEU A 351 -3.64 90.20 -14.33
CA LEU A 351 -2.78 91.39 -14.46
C LEU A 351 -2.48 91.76 -15.92
N VAL A 352 -2.25 90.78 -16.80
CA VAL A 352 -2.06 91.03 -18.23
C VAL A 352 -3.33 91.56 -18.88
N ARG A 353 -4.52 91.06 -18.50
CA ARG A 353 -5.80 91.59 -18.97
C ARG A 353 -6.02 93.02 -18.49
N ASP A 354 -5.79 93.29 -17.20
CA ASP A 354 -5.95 94.62 -16.61
C ASP A 354 -4.97 95.63 -17.24
N LEU A 355 -3.70 95.25 -17.48
CA LEU A 355 -2.71 96.07 -18.18
C LEU A 355 -3.09 96.32 -19.65
N VAL A 356 -3.68 95.33 -20.33
CA VAL A 356 -4.18 95.51 -21.69
C VAL A 356 -5.39 96.44 -21.71
N GLU A 357 -6.28 96.34 -20.72
CA GLU A 357 -7.44 97.19 -20.56
C GLU A 357 -7.03 98.63 -20.21
N GLU A 358 -6.09 98.84 -19.29
CA GLU A 358 -5.47 100.15 -19.01
C GLU A 358 -4.79 100.75 -20.25
N LEU A 359 -4.09 99.94 -21.07
CA LEU A 359 -3.48 100.42 -22.31
C LEU A 359 -4.53 100.79 -23.37
N VAL A 360 -5.66 100.10 -23.42
CA VAL A 360 -6.80 100.43 -24.28
C VAL A 360 -7.48 101.71 -23.80
N GLU A 361 -7.67 101.89 -22.50
CA GLU A 361 -8.22 103.11 -21.89
C GLU A 361 -7.30 104.32 -22.06
N ALA A 362 -5.99 104.17 -21.84
CA ALA A 362 -5.00 105.22 -22.07
C ALA A 362 -4.94 105.64 -23.55
N ARG A 363 -5.20 104.71 -24.48
CA ARG A 363 -5.33 104.99 -25.91
C ARG A 363 -6.65 105.70 -26.25
N ALA A 364 -7.76 105.33 -25.59
CA ALA A 364 -9.04 106.01 -25.73
C ALA A 364 -8.99 107.45 -25.19
N GLN A 365 -8.29 107.69 -24.07
CA GLN A 365 -8.10 109.01 -23.48
C GLN A 365 -7.20 109.93 -24.34
N ARG A 366 -6.21 109.38 -25.06
CA ARG A 366 -5.40 110.14 -26.05
C ARG A 366 -6.13 110.42 -27.37
N GLY A 367 -7.24 109.72 -27.66
CA GLY A 367 -8.08 109.94 -28.85
C GLY A 367 -9.10 111.08 -28.72
N ALA A 368 -9.27 111.67 -27.53
CA ALA A 368 -10.35 112.61 -27.23
C ALA A 368 -9.95 114.11 -27.25
N THR A 369 -8.70 114.47 -27.55
CA THR A 369 -8.28 115.87 -27.74
C THR A 369 -8.09 116.21 -29.21
N GLY A 370 -8.86 117.19 -29.69
CA GLY A 370 -8.99 117.59 -31.10
C GLY A 370 -7.72 118.12 -31.80
N PRO A 371 -7.84 118.46 -33.10
CA PRO A 371 -6.74 118.54 -34.03
C PRO A 371 -5.92 119.83 -33.84
N THR A 372 -4.61 119.71 -33.66
CA THR A 372 -3.64 120.83 -33.72
C THR A 372 -2.35 120.39 -34.43
N PRO A 373 -1.57 121.35 -35.00
CA PRO A 373 -0.88 121.22 -36.29
C PRO A 373 0.55 120.63 -36.19
N PRO A 374 1.23 120.36 -37.32
CA PRO A 374 2.41 119.50 -37.36
C PRO A 374 3.67 120.28 -36.97
N GLY A 375 4.36 119.83 -35.93
CA GLY A 375 5.62 120.43 -35.50
C GLY A 375 6.40 119.52 -34.57
N GLY A 376 7.45 118.92 -35.12
CA GLY A 376 8.51 118.09 -34.54
C GLY A 376 8.63 118.01 -33.02
N GLY A 377 8.63 116.76 -32.51
CA GLY A 377 9.06 116.49 -31.13
C GLY A 377 8.64 115.15 -30.51
N GLY A 378 7.81 114.33 -31.17
CA GLY A 378 7.23 113.11 -30.58
C GLY A 378 7.83 111.76 -30.99
N GLY A 379 9.03 111.73 -31.59
CA GLY A 379 9.59 110.48 -32.17
C GLY A 379 10.22 109.52 -31.17
N ARG A 380 10.55 109.97 -29.95
CA ARG A 380 11.28 109.16 -28.96
C ARG A 380 10.33 108.39 -28.04
N ASP A 381 9.31 109.05 -27.52
CA ASP A 381 8.31 108.43 -26.63
C ASP A 381 7.44 107.41 -27.36
N ASP A 382 7.16 107.62 -28.64
CA ASP A 382 6.36 106.69 -29.46
C ASP A 382 7.17 105.44 -29.88
N ALA A 383 8.50 105.55 -29.94
CA ALA A 383 9.40 104.42 -30.17
C ALA A 383 9.62 103.61 -28.88
N GLU A 384 9.78 104.29 -27.73
CA GLU A 384 9.87 103.63 -26.42
C GLU A 384 8.57 102.91 -26.05
N LEU A 385 7.41 103.51 -26.33
CA LEU A 385 6.12 102.86 -26.11
C LEU A 385 5.93 101.62 -27.01
N ARG A 386 6.34 101.68 -28.29
CA ARG A 386 6.32 100.52 -29.19
C ARG A 386 7.28 99.41 -28.73
N ALA A 387 8.47 99.75 -28.29
CA ALA A 387 9.43 98.78 -27.76
C ALA A 387 8.93 98.12 -26.45
N ALA A 388 8.32 98.90 -25.55
CA ALA A 388 7.71 98.38 -24.32
C ALA A 388 6.52 97.45 -24.63
N LEU A 389 5.71 97.79 -25.62
CA LEU A 389 4.55 96.99 -26.05
C LEU A 389 4.98 95.70 -26.77
N GLU A 390 6.02 95.74 -27.60
CA GLU A 390 6.64 94.53 -28.15
C GLU A 390 7.25 93.63 -27.07
N ALA A 391 7.93 94.21 -26.07
CA ALA A 391 8.49 93.45 -24.95
C ALA A 391 7.41 92.83 -24.05
N ALA A 392 6.28 93.53 -23.84
CA ALA A 392 5.12 92.98 -23.15
C ALA A 392 4.47 91.85 -23.96
N ARG A 393 4.34 92.03 -25.29
CA ARG A 393 3.81 91.00 -26.19
C ARG A 393 4.68 89.74 -26.23
N ARG A 394 6.01 89.88 -26.26
CA ARG A 394 6.93 88.73 -26.18
C ARG A 394 6.77 87.98 -24.86
N ARG A 395 6.72 88.70 -23.72
CA ARG A 395 6.49 88.10 -22.41
C ARG A 395 5.15 87.37 -22.30
N ALA A 396 4.10 87.90 -22.92
CA ALA A 396 2.79 87.24 -22.96
C ALA A 396 2.83 85.95 -23.81
N VAL A 397 3.48 85.99 -24.97
CA VAL A 397 3.68 84.81 -25.83
C VAL A 397 4.54 83.74 -25.14
N ASP A 398 5.60 84.13 -24.46
CA ASP A 398 6.45 83.21 -23.69
C ASP A 398 5.69 82.58 -22.52
N ALA A 399 4.82 83.34 -21.85
CA ALA A 399 3.95 82.83 -20.79
C ALA A 399 2.88 81.85 -21.32
N GLU A 400 2.26 82.16 -22.47
CA GLU A 400 1.33 81.23 -23.13
C GLU A 400 2.04 79.95 -23.58
N ALA A 401 3.25 80.05 -24.13
CA ALA A 401 4.05 78.90 -24.51
C ALA A 401 4.39 78.01 -23.29
N ALA A 402 4.75 78.60 -22.16
CA ALA A 402 5.01 77.86 -20.92
C ALA A 402 3.75 77.15 -20.37
N VAL A 403 2.57 77.76 -20.49
CA VAL A 403 1.29 77.13 -20.11
C VAL A 403 0.96 75.94 -21.01
N VAL A 404 1.16 76.10 -22.33
CA VAL A 404 0.96 75.00 -23.30
C VAL A 404 1.93 73.86 -23.04
N GLU A 405 3.20 74.14 -22.75
CA GLU A 405 4.21 73.14 -22.41
C GLU A 405 3.87 72.39 -21.10
N ALA A 406 3.44 73.11 -20.06
CA ALA A 406 2.99 72.51 -18.81
C ALA A 406 1.75 71.62 -19.01
N GLY A 407 0.80 72.04 -19.85
CA GLY A 407 -0.36 71.24 -20.25
C GLY A 407 0.06 69.95 -20.96
N TYR A 408 0.97 70.03 -21.93
CA TYR A 408 1.49 68.86 -22.65
C TYR A 408 2.18 67.86 -21.70
N ARG A 409 3.00 68.34 -20.76
CA ARG A 409 3.64 67.48 -19.75
C ARG A 409 2.63 66.80 -18.84
N LEU A 410 1.57 67.50 -18.44
CA LEU A 410 0.49 66.92 -17.63
C LEU A 410 -0.24 65.81 -18.38
N ASP A 411 -0.56 66.03 -19.66
CA ASP A 411 -1.23 65.05 -20.51
C ASP A 411 -0.34 63.83 -20.79
N GLN A 412 0.97 64.04 -20.93
CA GLN A 412 1.94 62.94 -21.06
C GLN A 412 1.98 62.07 -19.79
N VAL A 413 2.08 62.67 -18.61
CA VAL A 413 2.07 61.93 -17.32
C VAL A 413 0.74 61.18 -17.14
N ARG A 414 -0.39 61.79 -17.52
CA ARG A 414 -1.69 61.11 -17.50
C ARG A 414 -1.74 59.92 -18.45
N ALA A 415 -1.20 60.05 -19.67
CA ALA A 415 -1.14 58.96 -20.63
C ALA A 415 -0.26 57.80 -20.12
N GLU A 416 0.89 58.09 -19.51
CA GLU A 416 1.79 57.10 -18.93
C GLU A 416 1.15 56.38 -17.73
N LEU A 417 0.44 57.11 -16.86
CA LEU A 417 -0.32 56.53 -15.74
C LEU A 417 -1.42 55.58 -16.25
N GLU A 418 -2.14 55.98 -17.30
CA GLU A 418 -3.22 55.15 -17.84
C GLU A 418 -2.72 53.94 -18.61
N GLN A 419 -1.55 54.04 -19.23
CA GLN A 419 -0.85 52.89 -19.79
C GLN A 419 -0.40 51.91 -18.69
N CYS A 420 0.16 52.41 -17.58
CA CYS A 420 0.50 51.60 -16.41
C CYS A 420 -0.73 50.93 -15.79
N ARG A 421 -1.87 51.65 -15.71
CA ARG A 421 -3.12 51.12 -15.19
C ARG A 421 -3.66 49.99 -16.06
N ARG A 422 -3.70 50.17 -17.38
CA ARG A 422 -4.10 49.12 -18.34
C ARG A 422 -3.19 47.90 -18.27
N ALA A 423 -1.88 48.09 -18.18
CA ALA A 423 -0.93 46.97 -18.02
C ALA A 423 -1.22 46.16 -16.76
N ARG A 424 -1.42 46.83 -15.61
CA ARG A 424 -1.80 46.16 -14.34
C ARG A 424 -3.15 45.46 -14.42
N GLU A 425 -4.12 46.03 -15.13
CA GLU A 425 -5.43 45.41 -15.32
C GLU A 425 -5.35 44.15 -16.17
N THR A 426 -4.58 44.17 -17.27
CA THR A 426 -4.32 42.98 -18.07
C THR A 426 -3.58 41.88 -17.29
N GLU A 427 -2.61 42.24 -16.44
CA GLU A 427 -1.92 41.29 -15.58
C GLU A 427 -2.86 40.69 -14.52
N ARG A 428 -3.75 41.49 -13.93
CA ARG A 428 -4.80 40.99 -13.00
C ARG A 428 -5.77 40.05 -13.68
N GLU A 429 -6.23 40.37 -14.89
CA GLU A 429 -7.08 39.46 -15.67
C GLU A 429 -6.37 38.15 -15.98
N GLN A 430 -5.10 38.21 -16.39
CA GLN A 430 -4.30 37.02 -16.67
C GLN A 430 -4.12 36.15 -15.42
N ALA A 431 -3.75 36.76 -14.28
CA ALA A 431 -3.66 36.07 -12.99
C ALA A 431 -5.01 35.45 -12.57
N SER A 432 -6.12 36.16 -12.80
CA SER A 432 -7.46 35.63 -12.52
C SER A 432 -7.81 34.43 -13.42
N ARG A 433 -7.41 34.45 -14.70
CA ARG A 433 -7.58 33.30 -15.62
C ARG A 433 -6.72 32.12 -15.19
N ASP A 434 -5.49 32.35 -14.77
CA ASP A 434 -4.58 31.31 -14.29
C ASP A 434 -5.05 30.68 -12.96
N ILE A 435 -5.65 31.49 -12.07
CA ILE A 435 -6.30 31.01 -10.85
C ILE A 435 -7.53 30.17 -11.22
N ALA A 436 -8.39 30.63 -12.14
CA ALA A 436 -9.56 29.89 -12.57
C ALA A 436 -9.19 28.56 -13.26
N PHE A 437 -8.15 28.57 -14.09
CA PHE A 437 -7.61 27.36 -14.72
C PHE A 437 -7.11 26.37 -13.66
N ALA A 438 -6.28 26.83 -12.72
CA ALA A 438 -5.79 26.00 -11.61
C ALA A 438 -6.93 25.46 -10.74
N GLN A 439 -7.96 26.26 -10.44
CA GLN A 439 -9.16 25.82 -9.73
C GLN A 439 -9.93 24.77 -10.52
N GLY A 440 -10.05 24.91 -11.84
CA GLY A 440 -10.64 23.90 -12.73
C GLY A 440 -9.87 22.58 -12.69
N THR A 441 -8.54 22.63 -12.77
CA THR A 441 -7.67 21.44 -12.64
C THR A 441 -7.81 20.79 -11.26
N MET A 442 -7.82 21.59 -10.19
CA MET A 442 -8.04 21.10 -8.83
C MET A 442 -9.39 20.40 -8.69
N ARG A 443 -10.47 20.98 -9.24
CA ARG A 443 -11.81 20.36 -9.25
C ARG A 443 -11.82 19.03 -9.99
N GLY A 444 -11.22 18.96 -11.17
CA GLY A 444 -11.13 17.73 -11.97
C GLY A 444 -10.35 16.62 -11.24
N LEU A 445 -9.24 16.97 -10.59
CA LEU A 445 -8.47 16.03 -9.80
C LEU A 445 -9.20 15.61 -8.52
N SER A 446 -9.93 16.51 -7.84
CA SER A 446 -10.73 16.16 -6.65
C SER A 446 -11.88 15.22 -7.02
N SER A 447 -12.52 15.43 -8.18
CA SER A 447 -13.53 14.51 -8.68
C SER A 447 -12.97 13.11 -8.95
N ARG A 448 -11.79 13.02 -9.59
CA ARG A 448 -11.13 11.72 -9.82
C ARG A 448 -10.72 11.01 -8.54
N LEU A 449 -10.29 11.77 -7.52
CA LEU A 449 -9.94 11.20 -6.23
C LEU A 449 -11.17 10.67 -5.49
N ALA A 450 -12.27 11.44 -5.47
CA ALA A 450 -13.51 10.97 -4.88
C ALA A 450 -14.00 9.69 -5.59
N GLU A 451 -13.88 9.63 -6.90
CA GLU A 451 -14.19 8.43 -7.70
C GLU A 451 -13.29 7.25 -7.33
N THR A 452 -11.97 7.43 -7.21
CA THR A 452 -11.08 6.32 -6.80
C THR A 452 -11.30 5.89 -5.35
N GLU A 453 -11.65 6.81 -4.45
CA GLU A 453 -12.01 6.51 -3.06
C GLU A 453 -13.32 5.72 -2.96
N GLU A 454 -14.35 6.09 -3.73
CA GLU A 454 -15.60 5.33 -3.81
C GLU A 454 -15.37 3.93 -4.38
N LEU A 455 -14.58 3.80 -5.45
CA LEU A 455 -14.21 2.50 -6.02
C LEU A 455 -13.45 1.64 -4.99
N ARG A 456 -12.56 2.25 -4.20
CA ARG A 456 -11.81 1.57 -3.14
C ARG A 456 -12.74 1.08 -2.02
N ARG A 457 -13.63 1.93 -1.50
CA ARG A 457 -14.62 1.55 -0.47
C ARG A 457 -15.53 0.42 -0.95
N LEU A 458 -15.94 0.47 -2.22
CA LEU A 458 -16.76 -0.57 -2.84
C LEU A 458 -15.99 -1.89 -3.00
N ALA A 459 -14.70 -1.84 -3.34
CA ALA A 459 -13.84 -3.02 -3.37
C ALA A 459 -13.62 -3.63 -1.96
N GLU A 460 -13.45 -2.80 -0.93
CA GLU A 460 -13.34 -3.25 0.47
C GLU A 460 -14.60 -3.95 0.95
N ALA A 461 -15.78 -3.36 0.70
CA ALA A 461 -17.06 -3.95 1.06
C ALA A 461 -17.28 -5.32 0.38
N ARG A 462 -16.92 -5.43 -0.91
CA ARG A 462 -16.96 -6.71 -1.62
C ARG A 462 -15.98 -7.73 -1.05
N LEU A 463 -14.76 -7.31 -0.71
CA LEU A 463 -13.75 -8.19 -0.12
C LEU A 463 -14.24 -8.75 1.22
N ALA A 464 -14.83 -7.90 2.07
CA ALA A 464 -15.42 -8.32 3.34
C ALA A 464 -16.54 -9.36 3.13
N LEU A 465 -17.42 -9.15 2.16
CA LEU A 465 -18.48 -10.11 1.81
C LEU A 465 -17.87 -11.47 1.38
N SER A 466 -16.88 -11.46 0.49
CA SER A 466 -16.22 -12.69 0.02
C SER A 466 -15.47 -13.44 1.13
N GLN A 467 -14.96 -12.73 2.14
CA GLN A 467 -14.33 -13.35 3.30
C GLN A 467 -15.35 -14.12 4.15
N ASP A 468 -16.55 -13.57 4.30
CA ASP A 468 -17.66 -14.21 5.02
C ASP A 468 -18.17 -15.45 4.25
N ASP A 469 -18.24 -15.37 2.91
CA ASP A 469 -18.59 -16.50 2.05
C ASP A 469 -17.55 -17.65 2.15
N VAL A 470 -16.25 -17.32 2.14
CA VAL A 470 -15.17 -18.32 2.36
C VAL A 470 -15.27 -18.95 3.75
N ALA A 471 -15.54 -18.15 4.79
CA ALA A 471 -15.69 -18.65 6.15
C ALA A 471 -16.88 -19.62 6.24
N SER A 472 -18.03 -19.23 5.68
CA SER A 472 -19.25 -20.03 5.62
C SER A 472 -19.04 -21.34 4.86
N ALA A 473 -18.39 -21.30 3.70
CA ALA A 473 -18.12 -22.50 2.90
C ALA A 473 -17.16 -23.47 3.61
N ARG A 474 -16.16 -22.96 4.33
CA ARG A 474 -15.24 -23.78 5.15
C ARG A 474 -15.94 -24.43 6.32
N LEU A 475 -16.82 -23.68 6.99
CA LEU A 475 -17.61 -24.20 8.10
C LEU A 475 -18.52 -25.33 7.61
N ARG A 476 -19.20 -25.13 6.47
CA ARG A 476 -20.02 -26.16 5.84
C ARG A 476 -19.22 -27.39 5.40
N THR A 477 -17.99 -27.21 4.92
CA THR A 477 -17.10 -28.33 4.57
C THR A 477 -16.79 -29.18 5.81
N ARG A 478 -16.46 -28.55 6.95
CA ARG A 478 -16.17 -29.27 8.20
C ARG A 478 -17.39 -30.00 8.75
N GLU A 479 -18.58 -29.40 8.66
CA GLU A 479 -19.84 -30.05 9.04
C GLU A 479 -20.05 -31.34 8.21
N LEU A 480 -19.90 -31.26 6.89
CA LEU A 480 -20.09 -32.39 6.00
C LEU A 480 -19.02 -33.48 6.16
N GLU A 481 -17.77 -33.12 6.46
CA GLU A 481 -16.72 -34.09 6.82
C GLU A 481 -17.10 -34.88 8.07
N ARG A 482 -17.56 -34.18 9.10
CA ARG A 482 -18.01 -34.80 10.35
C ARG A 482 -19.24 -35.68 10.15
N ASP A 483 -20.21 -35.24 9.36
CA ASP A 483 -21.40 -36.05 9.05
C ASP A 483 -21.03 -37.33 8.28
N LEU A 484 -20.03 -37.26 7.41
CA LEU A 484 -19.52 -38.40 6.66
C LEU A 484 -18.77 -39.39 7.57
N GLU A 485 -18.00 -38.89 8.53
CA GLU A 485 -17.32 -39.68 9.55
C GLU A 485 -18.34 -40.40 10.47
N ASN A 486 -19.37 -39.67 10.93
CA ASN A 486 -20.48 -40.23 11.70
C ASN A 486 -21.24 -41.30 10.93
N ALA A 487 -21.47 -41.10 9.62
CA ALA A 487 -22.15 -42.09 8.78
C ALA A 487 -21.32 -43.37 8.64
N ARG A 488 -19.99 -43.26 8.50
CA ARG A 488 -19.08 -44.42 8.47
C ARG A 488 -19.06 -45.17 9.80
N GLU A 489 -18.97 -44.45 10.90
CA GLU A 489 -19.01 -45.05 12.24
C GLU A 489 -20.32 -45.83 12.47
N GLN A 490 -21.47 -45.28 12.02
CA GLN A 490 -22.75 -45.98 12.10
C GLN A 490 -22.77 -47.30 11.31
N VAL A 491 -22.11 -47.36 10.15
CA VAL A 491 -21.96 -48.59 9.36
C VAL A 491 -21.07 -49.60 10.07
N GLU A 492 -19.92 -49.16 10.56
CA GLU A 492 -19.00 -50.04 11.30
C GLU A 492 -19.68 -50.63 12.54
N LEU A 493 -20.41 -49.81 13.31
CA LEU A 493 -21.18 -50.26 14.46
C LEU A 493 -22.29 -51.25 14.06
N ALA A 494 -22.93 -51.07 12.90
CA ALA A 494 -23.93 -52.00 12.39
C ALA A 494 -23.30 -53.36 11.99
N ILE A 495 -22.13 -53.34 11.35
CA ILE A 495 -21.36 -54.53 10.98
C ILE A 495 -20.91 -55.28 12.24
N VAL A 496 -20.34 -54.58 13.22
CA VAL A 496 -19.90 -55.16 14.50
C VAL A 496 -21.08 -55.78 15.26
N ARG A 497 -22.25 -55.13 15.29
CA ARG A 497 -23.46 -55.71 15.90
C ARG A 497 -23.94 -56.97 15.20
N ALA A 498 -23.82 -57.04 13.87
CA ALA A 498 -24.19 -58.22 13.11
C ALA A 498 -23.18 -59.37 13.28
N GLN A 499 -21.89 -59.06 13.50
CA GLN A 499 -20.83 -60.05 13.70
C GLN A 499 -20.67 -60.51 15.17
N GLY A 500 -21.05 -59.68 16.14
CA GLY A 500 -20.78 -59.86 17.56
C GLY A 500 -21.76 -60.75 18.35
N ALA A 501 -22.64 -61.51 17.70
CA ALA A 501 -23.48 -62.48 18.41
C ALA A 501 -22.61 -63.64 18.95
N PRO A 502 -22.58 -63.91 20.26
CA PRO A 502 -21.71 -64.95 20.83
C PRO A 502 -22.09 -66.35 20.30
N PRO A 503 -21.10 -67.20 19.95
CA PRO A 503 -21.32 -68.52 19.34
C PRO A 503 -21.87 -69.60 20.29
N SER A 504 -22.39 -69.24 21.46
CA SER A 504 -22.82 -70.22 22.49
C SER A 504 -24.26 -70.72 22.32
N SER A 505 -24.97 -70.35 21.25
CA SER A 505 -26.27 -70.94 20.93
C SER A 505 -26.38 -71.14 19.42
N PRO A 506 -26.79 -72.33 18.93
CA PRO A 506 -27.06 -72.58 17.51
C PRO A 506 -28.36 -71.87 17.13
N ILE A 507 -28.32 -70.55 17.11
CA ILE A 507 -29.37 -69.72 16.53
C ILE A 507 -29.11 -69.74 15.04
N ALA A 508 -29.99 -70.44 14.32
CA ALA A 508 -30.11 -70.30 12.88
C ALA A 508 -30.10 -68.80 12.56
N ILE A 509 -29.10 -68.35 11.79
CA ILE A 509 -29.10 -67.01 11.19
C ILE A 509 -30.49 -66.85 10.58
N GLU A 510 -31.29 -65.90 11.09
CA GLU A 510 -32.64 -65.70 10.55
C GLU A 510 -32.52 -65.53 9.03
N PRO A 511 -33.28 -66.30 8.23
CA PRO A 511 -33.34 -66.08 6.79
C PRO A 511 -33.79 -64.63 6.57
N GLY A 512 -32.88 -63.78 6.10
CA GLY A 512 -33.10 -62.34 5.88
C GLY A 512 -32.22 -61.40 6.71
N ALA A 513 -31.44 -61.88 7.69
CA ALA A 513 -30.48 -61.02 8.41
C ALA A 513 -29.39 -60.45 7.49
N LEU A 514 -28.93 -61.27 6.53
CA LEU A 514 -28.00 -60.86 5.46
C LEU A 514 -28.64 -59.84 4.51
N ASP A 515 -29.95 -59.97 4.23
CA ASP A 515 -30.65 -59.03 3.33
C ASP A 515 -30.87 -57.68 4.02
N ARG A 516 -31.20 -57.65 5.32
CA ARG A 516 -31.25 -56.40 6.10
C ARG A 516 -29.89 -55.73 6.22
N LEU A 517 -28.82 -56.51 6.37
CA LEU A 517 -27.45 -56.00 6.35
C LEU A 517 -27.13 -55.35 5.00
N ARG A 518 -27.49 -56.00 3.88
CA ARG A 518 -27.33 -55.46 2.53
C ARG A 518 -28.16 -54.21 2.28
N GLU A 519 -29.40 -54.15 2.79
CA GLU A 519 -30.23 -52.94 2.71
C GLU A 519 -29.60 -51.79 3.50
N LEU A 520 -29.11 -52.03 4.73
CA LEU A 520 -28.42 -51.02 5.52
C LEU A 520 -27.10 -50.57 4.87
N GLU A 521 -26.34 -51.49 4.26
CA GLU A 521 -25.12 -51.18 3.51
C GLU A 521 -25.44 -50.32 2.27
N ALA A 522 -26.55 -50.61 1.59
CA ALA A 522 -27.00 -49.86 0.42
C ALA A 522 -27.51 -48.46 0.81
N GLU A 523 -28.31 -48.34 1.87
CA GLU A 523 -28.77 -47.05 2.39
C GLU A 523 -27.61 -46.19 2.89
N ALA A 524 -26.65 -46.80 3.58
CA ALA A 524 -25.46 -46.11 4.05
C ALA A 524 -24.54 -45.69 2.90
N SER A 525 -24.31 -46.55 1.90
CA SER A 525 -23.58 -46.17 0.68
C SER A 525 -24.27 -45.02 -0.05
N GLN A 526 -25.60 -45.01 -0.11
CA GLN A 526 -26.36 -43.94 -0.74
C GLN A 526 -26.31 -42.64 0.07
N ARG A 527 -26.27 -42.73 1.40
CA ARG A 527 -26.09 -41.57 2.30
C ARG A 527 -24.67 -41.03 2.21
N GLU A 528 -23.65 -41.88 2.25
CA GLU A 528 -22.24 -41.52 2.07
C GLU A 528 -22.04 -40.85 0.70
N GLY A 529 -22.62 -41.40 -0.38
CA GLY A 529 -22.58 -40.79 -1.70
C GLY A 529 -23.22 -39.41 -1.76
N ARG A 530 -24.35 -39.19 -1.06
CA ARG A 530 -25.00 -37.87 -0.95
C ARG A 530 -24.15 -36.88 -0.16
N LEU A 531 -23.58 -37.29 0.98
CA LEU A 531 -22.71 -36.46 1.81
C LEU A 531 -21.41 -36.11 1.09
N TYR A 532 -20.81 -37.06 0.37
CA TYR A 532 -19.61 -36.83 -0.43
C TYR A 532 -19.88 -35.87 -1.59
N GLY A 533 -21.05 -35.98 -2.24
CA GLY A 533 -21.48 -35.03 -3.27
C GLY A 533 -21.72 -33.62 -2.72
N ALA A 534 -22.31 -33.49 -1.52
CA ALA A 534 -22.46 -32.21 -0.84
C ALA A 534 -21.10 -31.63 -0.43
N LEU A 535 -20.18 -32.46 0.07
CA LEU A 535 -18.82 -32.05 0.46
C LEU A 535 -18.04 -31.50 -0.73
N LEU A 536 -18.11 -32.18 -1.89
CA LEU A 536 -17.49 -31.71 -3.12
C LEU A 536 -18.03 -30.35 -3.53
N LYS A 537 -19.35 -30.15 -3.52
CA LYS A 537 -19.96 -28.84 -3.81
C LYS A 537 -19.54 -27.75 -2.81
N ALA A 538 -19.49 -28.07 -1.52
CA ALA A 538 -19.05 -27.12 -0.50
C ALA A 538 -17.57 -26.72 -0.70
N ARG A 539 -16.71 -27.68 -1.08
CA ARG A 539 -15.31 -27.41 -1.43
C ARG A 539 -15.18 -26.59 -2.72
N GLU A 540 -15.99 -26.86 -3.75
CA GLU A 540 -16.05 -26.04 -4.97
C GLU A 540 -16.43 -24.59 -4.63
N HIS A 541 -17.48 -24.37 -3.86
CA HIS A 541 -17.86 -23.03 -3.41
C HIS A 541 -16.79 -22.33 -2.56
N ALA A 542 -16.08 -23.08 -1.69
CA ALA A 542 -14.97 -22.53 -0.93
C ALA A 542 -13.81 -22.07 -1.85
N VAL A 543 -13.53 -22.82 -2.92
CA VAL A 543 -12.51 -22.47 -3.91
C VAL A 543 -12.96 -21.26 -4.74
N GLU A 544 -14.21 -21.21 -5.17
CA GLU A 544 -14.80 -20.07 -5.90
C GLU A 544 -14.73 -18.79 -5.06
N ALA A 545 -15.22 -18.84 -3.81
CA ALA A 545 -15.18 -17.71 -2.87
C ALA A 545 -13.73 -17.27 -2.59
N GLN A 546 -12.78 -18.20 -2.48
CA GLN A 546 -11.36 -17.88 -2.30
C GLN A 546 -10.75 -17.25 -3.58
N GLY A 547 -11.22 -17.67 -4.75
CA GLY A 547 -10.88 -17.05 -6.03
C GLY A 547 -11.36 -15.61 -6.13
N GLU A 548 -12.61 -15.35 -5.75
CA GLU A 548 -13.18 -13.99 -5.67
C GLU A 548 -12.45 -13.12 -4.65
N GLN A 549 -12.17 -13.65 -3.45
CA GLN A 549 -11.39 -12.96 -2.43
C GLN A 549 -10.01 -12.52 -2.98
N ARG A 550 -9.30 -13.41 -3.69
CA ARG A 550 -8.01 -13.09 -4.34
C ARG A 550 -8.15 -12.08 -5.46
N ARG A 551 -9.28 -12.03 -6.16
CA ARG A 551 -9.55 -11.02 -7.20
C ARG A 551 -9.78 -9.66 -6.56
N LEU A 552 -10.64 -9.59 -5.55
CA LEU A 552 -10.98 -8.36 -4.84
C LEU A 552 -9.78 -7.78 -4.09
N ALA A 553 -8.94 -8.62 -3.48
CA ALA A 553 -7.68 -8.18 -2.90
C ALA A 553 -6.72 -7.54 -3.93
N ARG A 554 -6.72 -8.05 -5.18
CA ARG A 554 -5.94 -7.45 -6.28
C ARG A 554 -6.53 -6.12 -6.75
N GLU A 555 -7.85 -6.01 -6.83
CA GLU A 555 -8.54 -4.75 -7.15
C GLU A 555 -8.25 -3.68 -6.07
N LEU A 556 -8.28 -4.07 -4.79
CA LEU A 556 -7.92 -3.19 -3.67
C LEU A 556 -6.46 -2.72 -3.76
N ALA A 557 -5.52 -3.65 -3.96
CA ALA A 557 -4.10 -3.31 -4.10
C ALA A 557 -3.85 -2.36 -5.29
N LYS A 558 -4.59 -2.55 -6.40
CA LYS A 558 -4.52 -1.65 -7.55
C LYS A 558 -5.03 -0.24 -7.21
N ALA A 559 -6.14 -0.13 -6.48
CA ALA A 559 -6.67 1.16 -6.04
C ALA A 559 -5.72 1.88 -5.07
N GLU A 560 -5.05 1.14 -4.19
CA GLU A 560 -4.00 1.69 -3.31
C GLU A 560 -2.77 2.19 -4.08
N ASP A 561 -2.32 1.44 -5.09
CA ASP A 561 -1.22 1.84 -5.98
C ASP A 561 -1.59 3.12 -6.77
N GLU A 562 -2.82 3.21 -7.28
CA GLU A 562 -3.34 4.40 -7.98
C GLU A 562 -3.43 5.63 -7.05
N ALA A 563 -3.91 5.45 -5.81
CA ALA A 563 -3.94 6.52 -4.80
C ALA A 563 -2.53 6.97 -4.41
N ARG A 564 -1.59 6.03 -4.27
CA ARG A 564 -0.18 6.34 -3.96
C ARG A 564 0.49 7.09 -5.12
N ALA A 565 0.22 6.71 -6.36
CA ALA A 565 0.70 7.43 -7.54
C ALA A 565 0.17 8.88 -7.58
N ALA A 566 -1.14 9.07 -7.39
CA ALA A 566 -1.74 10.40 -7.34
C ALA A 566 -1.15 11.29 -6.22
N ARG A 567 -0.82 10.69 -5.06
CA ARG A 567 -0.14 11.38 -3.97
C ARG A 567 1.29 11.79 -4.34
N ASN A 568 2.05 10.88 -4.95
CA ASN A 568 3.41 11.16 -5.39
C ASN A 568 3.44 12.28 -6.45
N ASP A 569 2.48 12.27 -7.38
CA ASP A 569 2.32 13.34 -8.38
C ASP A 569 2.05 14.68 -7.71
N ALA A 570 1.15 14.74 -6.72
CA ALA A 570 0.87 15.96 -5.96
C ALA A 570 2.10 16.46 -5.18
N THR A 571 2.89 15.56 -4.58
CA THR A 571 4.13 15.94 -3.89
C THR A 571 5.20 16.44 -4.85
N THR A 572 5.27 15.87 -6.05
CA THR A 572 6.22 16.30 -7.10
C THR A 572 5.85 17.69 -7.61
N GLN A 573 4.56 17.92 -7.91
CA GLN A 573 4.05 19.24 -8.28
C GLN A 573 4.29 20.29 -7.19
N ARG A 574 4.16 19.90 -5.91
CA ARG A 574 4.51 20.78 -4.78
C ARG A 574 5.99 21.15 -4.81
N ALA A 575 6.89 20.18 -4.95
CA ALA A 575 8.33 20.42 -4.98
C ALA A 575 8.74 21.32 -6.16
N GLU A 576 8.13 21.12 -7.33
CA GLU A 576 8.33 21.98 -8.50
C GLU A 576 7.84 23.41 -8.26
N LEU A 577 6.69 23.58 -7.60
CA LEU A 577 6.17 24.90 -7.23
C LEU A 577 7.03 25.57 -6.16
N GLU A 578 7.52 24.85 -5.16
CA GLU A 578 8.45 25.37 -4.14
C GLU A 578 9.76 25.82 -4.78
N ALA A 579 10.32 25.03 -5.70
CA ALA A 579 11.50 25.43 -6.46
C ALA A 579 11.24 26.69 -7.31
N ARG A 580 10.06 26.78 -7.94
CA ARG A 580 9.67 27.97 -8.72
C ARG A 580 9.46 29.20 -7.84
N LEU A 581 8.87 29.03 -6.66
CA LEU A 581 8.73 30.10 -5.65
C LEU A 581 10.10 30.61 -5.19
N GLY A 582 11.05 29.72 -4.94
CA GLY A 582 12.43 30.09 -4.62
C GLY A 582 13.07 30.93 -5.73
N GLN A 583 12.95 30.48 -6.99
CA GLN A 583 13.46 31.24 -8.14
C GLN A 583 12.83 32.64 -8.26
N LEU A 584 11.51 32.74 -8.11
CA LEU A 584 10.80 34.02 -8.18
C LEU A 584 11.17 34.93 -7.01
N ALA A 585 11.37 34.39 -5.81
CA ALA A 585 11.84 35.17 -4.65
C ALA A 585 13.26 35.71 -4.87
N ASP A 586 14.17 34.90 -5.43
CA ASP A 586 15.52 35.33 -5.78
C ASP A 586 15.53 36.39 -6.90
N GLU A 587 14.64 36.25 -7.88
CA GLU A 587 14.45 37.22 -8.95
C GLU A 587 13.89 38.54 -8.41
N ALA A 588 12.90 38.49 -7.51
CA ALA A 588 12.34 39.67 -6.83
C ALA A 588 13.40 40.39 -6.01
N THR A 589 14.18 39.65 -5.21
CA THR A 589 15.25 40.20 -4.37
C THR A 589 16.32 40.88 -5.21
N ARG A 590 16.74 40.26 -6.31
CA ARG A 590 17.70 40.86 -7.26
C ARG A 590 17.13 42.09 -7.96
N ALA A 591 15.85 42.08 -8.31
CA ALA A 591 15.19 43.24 -8.92
C ALA A 591 15.05 44.41 -7.93
N LEU A 592 14.72 44.13 -6.67
CA LEU A 592 14.68 45.12 -5.58
C LEU A 592 16.06 45.75 -5.35
N ALA A 593 17.12 44.96 -5.19
CA ALA A 593 18.48 45.50 -5.02
C ALA A 593 18.93 46.39 -6.19
N ASP A 594 18.57 46.03 -7.43
CA ASP A 594 18.85 46.82 -8.64
C ASP A 594 18.01 48.10 -8.71
N THR A 595 16.74 48.07 -8.29
CA THR A 595 15.91 49.29 -8.17
C THR A 595 16.46 50.26 -7.12
N GLU A 596 16.90 49.77 -5.96
CA GLU A 596 17.55 50.61 -4.94
C GLU A 596 18.87 51.22 -5.43
N ALA A 597 19.70 50.45 -6.13
CA ALA A 597 20.95 50.94 -6.71
C ALA A 597 20.69 52.06 -7.73
N ARG A 598 19.74 51.84 -8.65
CA ARG A 598 19.36 52.85 -9.65
C ARG A 598 18.66 54.06 -9.04
N GLY A 599 17.90 53.87 -7.96
CA GLY A 599 17.28 54.96 -7.20
C GLY A 599 18.33 55.90 -6.62
N ARG A 600 19.41 55.34 -6.07
CA ARG A 600 20.59 56.11 -5.62
C ARG A 600 21.27 56.83 -6.78
N GLU A 601 21.49 56.16 -7.92
CA GLU A 601 22.06 56.81 -9.11
C GLU A 601 21.18 57.98 -9.60
N LEU A 602 19.86 57.80 -9.67
CA LEU A 602 18.92 58.85 -10.04
C LEU A 602 18.99 60.05 -9.07
N ALA A 603 19.05 59.78 -7.76
CA ALA A 603 19.19 60.83 -6.76
C ALA A 603 20.50 61.63 -6.95
N THR A 604 21.61 60.94 -7.24
CA THR A 604 22.90 61.61 -7.52
C THR A 604 22.86 62.44 -8.79
N ALA A 605 22.25 61.94 -9.88
CA ALA A 605 22.11 62.67 -11.13
C ALA A 605 21.23 63.92 -10.97
N ARG A 606 20.12 63.82 -10.24
CA ARG A 606 19.26 64.98 -9.91
C ARG A 606 20.00 66.02 -9.09
N ALA A 607 20.72 65.60 -8.05
CA ALA A 607 21.50 66.51 -7.23
C ALA A 607 22.61 67.23 -8.02
N ALA A 608 23.25 66.53 -8.99
CA ALA A 608 24.23 67.11 -9.90
C ALA A 608 23.58 68.13 -10.87
N ALA A 609 22.43 67.78 -11.47
CA ALA A 609 21.67 68.69 -12.33
C ALA A 609 21.25 69.98 -11.59
N ASP A 610 20.76 69.85 -10.35
CA ASP A 610 20.41 70.99 -9.50
C ASP A 610 21.62 71.85 -9.16
N ALA A 611 22.77 71.23 -8.86
CA ALA A 611 24.02 71.94 -8.61
C ALA A 611 24.49 72.73 -9.83
N HIS A 612 24.44 72.13 -11.02
CA HIS A 612 24.81 72.82 -12.28
C HIS A 612 23.82 73.92 -12.66
N SER A 613 22.53 73.74 -12.36
CA SER A 613 21.53 74.81 -12.55
C SER A 613 21.75 75.99 -11.61
N ARG A 614 22.15 75.75 -10.36
CA ARG A 614 22.56 76.80 -9.43
C ARG A 614 23.84 77.52 -9.90
N GLU A 615 24.85 76.77 -10.36
CA GLU A 615 26.06 77.32 -10.96
C GLU A 615 25.71 78.21 -12.16
N LEU A 616 24.86 77.72 -13.07
CA LEU A 616 24.39 78.47 -14.22
C LEU A 616 23.66 79.77 -13.84
N ALA A 617 22.83 79.75 -12.79
CA ALA A 617 22.14 80.94 -12.29
C ALA A 617 23.14 82.00 -11.78
N VAL A 618 24.18 81.59 -11.05
CA VAL A 618 25.26 82.48 -10.59
C VAL A 618 26.02 83.06 -11.78
N LEU A 619 26.45 82.22 -12.73
CA LEU A 619 27.18 82.64 -13.92
C LEU A 619 26.37 83.63 -14.78
N ARG A 620 25.05 83.42 -14.92
CA ARG A 620 24.15 84.35 -15.60
C ARG A 620 24.04 85.67 -14.85
N GLY A 621 23.90 85.65 -13.52
CA GLY A 621 23.88 86.86 -12.70
C GLY A 621 25.18 87.68 -12.81
N GLU A 622 26.34 87.02 -12.79
CA GLU A 622 27.64 87.68 -12.97
C GLU A 622 27.80 88.25 -14.38
N ARG A 623 27.40 87.49 -15.41
CA ARG A 623 27.37 87.97 -16.80
C ARG A 623 26.49 89.23 -16.91
N ASP A 624 25.27 89.19 -16.39
CA ASP A 624 24.32 90.29 -16.49
C ASP A 624 24.83 91.54 -15.73
N GLY A 625 25.50 91.35 -14.60
CA GLY A 625 26.18 92.43 -13.89
C GLY A 625 27.38 93.03 -14.65
N ILE A 626 28.10 92.24 -15.45
CA ILE A 626 29.15 92.75 -16.35
C ILE A 626 28.54 93.46 -17.56
N VAL A 627 27.47 92.92 -18.15
CA VAL A 627 26.73 93.55 -19.26
C VAL A 627 26.19 94.91 -18.82
N TRP A 628 25.67 95.03 -17.60
CA TRP A 628 25.22 96.31 -17.05
C TRP A 628 26.37 97.31 -16.88
N ARG A 629 27.52 96.87 -16.34
CA ARG A 629 28.73 97.70 -16.24
C ARG A 629 29.30 98.10 -17.61
N LEU A 630 29.20 97.21 -18.60
CA LEU A 630 29.59 97.49 -19.98
C LEU A 630 28.68 98.56 -20.59
N ALA A 631 27.36 98.42 -20.44
CA ALA A 631 26.39 99.41 -20.94
C ALA A 631 26.58 100.79 -20.28
N ASP A 632 26.90 100.83 -18.97
CA ASP A 632 27.22 102.06 -18.24
C ASP A 632 28.54 102.69 -18.73
N ALA A 633 29.58 101.87 -18.93
CA ALA A 633 30.85 102.33 -19.51
C ALA A 633 30.68 102.85 -20.96
N GLU A 634 29.89 102.18 -21.79
CA GLU A 634 29.55 102.62 -23.15
C GLU A 634 28.72 103.92 -23.14
N ALA A 635 27.82 104.09 -22.17
CA ALA A 635 27.10 105.33 -21.96
C ALA A 635 28.04 106.47 -21.54
N ALA A 636 28.99 106.20 -20.64
CA ALA A 636 30.02 107.16 -20.23
C ALA A 636 30.96 107.54 -21.39
N VAL A 637 31.35 106.58 -22.24
CA VAL A 637 32.10 106.87 -23.49
C VAL A 637 31.29 107.80 -24.40
N ARG A 638 29.99 107.53 -24.59
CA ARG A 638 29.11 108.39 -25.42
C ARG A 638 28.95 109.79 -24.83
N ASP A 639 28.80 109.91 -23.52
CA ASP A 639 28.70 111.22 -22.84
C ASP A 639 30.02 111.99 -22.92
N ALA A 640 31.16 111.33 -22.69
CA ALA A 640 32.49 111.93 -22.85
C ALA A 640 32.74 112.39 -24.30
N GLN A 641 32.34 111.60 -25.30
CA GLN A 641 32.39 111.99 -26.72
C GLN A 641 31.49 113.19 -27.01
N ALA A 642 30.28 113.22 -26.45
CA ALA A 642 29.35 114.34 -26.61
C ALA A 642 29.91 115.63 -25.97
N ARG A 643 30.54 115.55 -24.79
CA ARG A 643 31.21 116.68 -24.13
C ARG A 643 32.42 117.18 -24.93
N LEU A 644 33.23 116.25 -25.47
CA LEU A 644 34.35 116.58 -26.35
C LEU A 644 33.86 117.30 -27.61
N ALA A 645 32.73 116.87 -28.19
CA ALA A 645 32.10 117.49 -29.34
C ALA A 645 31.43 118.85 -29.03
N ALA A 646 30.96 119.05 -27.81
CA ALA A 646 30.31 120.28 -27.35
C ALA A 646 31.29 121.37 -26.89
N THR A 647 32.58 121.05 -26.74
CA THR A 647 33.61 122.02 -26.35
C THR A 647 34.15 122.73 -27.61
N PRO A 648 33.84 124.01 -27.86
CA PRO A 648 34.40 124.73 -29.00
C PRO A 648 35.87 125.03 -28.71
N ALA A 649 36.79 124.27 -29.30
CA ALA A 649 38.21 124.60 -29.25
C ALA A 649 38.78 124.81 -30.66
N PRO A 650 39.66 125.82 -30.81
CA PRO A 650 40.28 126.18 -32.07
C PRO A 650 41.27 125.11 -32.54
N VAL A 651 41.45 125.10 -33.87
CA VAL A 651 42.39 124.32 -34.68
C VAL A 651 43.73 124.04 -33.98
N ALA A 652 43.93 122.82 -33.45
CA ALA A 652 45.21 122.09 -33.44
C ALA A 652 45.04 120.67 -32.87
N ALA A 653 45.39 119.66 -33.69
CA ALA A 653 45.72 118.25 -33.42
C ALA A 653 44.86 117.42 -32.43
N PRO A 654 44.37 116.22 -32.83
CA PRO A 654 43.58 115.35 -31.97
C PRO A 654 44.49 114.63 -30.98
N ILE A 655 44.70 115.21 -29.80
CA ILE A 655 45.16 114.47 -28.64
C ILE A 655 43.90 113.83 -28.06
N GLU A 656 43.74 112.50 -28.22
CA GLU A 656 42.67 111.78 -27.52
C GLU A 656 42.76 112.10 -26.03
N SER A 657 41.65 112.53 -25.43
CA SER A 657 41.60 112.74 -23.99
C SER A 657 41.98 111.42 -23.30
N PRO A 658 42.95 111.40 -22.36
CA PRO A 658 43.33 110.18 -21.65
C PRO A 658 42.12 109.52 -20.94
N GLU A 659 41.12 110.30 -20.54
CA GLU A 659 39.85 109.78 -19.99
C GLU A 659 39.06 108.95 -21.02
N LEU A 660 39.05 109.37 -22.29
CA LEU A 660 38.37 108.64 -23.36
C LEU A 660 39.09 107.33 -23.68
N HIS A 661 40.42 107.34 -23.64
CA HIS A 661 41.25 106.16 -23.85
C HIS A 661 41.01 105.11 -22.75
N ASP A 662 41.05 105.52 -21.47
CA ASP A 662 40.78 104.64 -20.33
C ASP A 662 39.35 104.06 -20.37
N LEU A 663 38.35 104.87 -20.73
CA LEU A 663 36.97 104.39 -20.86
C LEU A 663 36.81 103.38 -22.01
N ARG A 664 37.47 103.58 -23.16
CA ARG A 664 37.47 102.62 -24.26
C ARG A 664 38.17 101.31 -23.88
N GLN A 665 39.33 101.40 -23.21
CA GLN A 665 40.03 100.23 -22.70
C GLN A 665 39.17 99.46 -21.68
N ARG A 666 38.42 100.17 -20.82
CA ARG A 666 37.47 99.56 -19.89
C ARG A 666 36.31 98.86 -20.60
N VAL A 667 35.76 99.44 -21.68
CA VAL A 667 34.73 98.80 -22.52
C VAL A 667 35.28 97.53 -23.17
N GLU A 668 36.50 97.56 -23.71
CA GLU A 668 37.14 96.39 -24.32
C GLU A 668 37.36 95.24 -23.31
N VAL A 669 37.89 95.55 -22.12
CA VAL A 669 38.08 94.57 -21.04
C VAL A 669 36.75 93.99 -20.54
N LEU A 670 35.73 94.83 -20.38
CA LEU A 670 34.39 94.37 -19.98
C LEU A 670 33.74 93.52 -21.08
N GLY A 671 33.88 93.89 -22.36
CA GLY A 671 33.40 93.12 -23.50
C GLY A 671 34.05 91.73 -23.60
N ALA A 672 35.38 91.66 -23.46
CA ALA A 672 36.09 90.37 -23.40
C ALA A 672 35.63 89.51 -22.22
N SER A 673 35.38 90.15 -21.06
CA SER A 673 34.85 89.47 -19.88
C SER A 673 33.45 88.89 -20.15
N VAL A 674 32.53 89.64 -20.78
CA VAL A 674 31.20 89.12 -21.17
C VAL A 674 31.33 87.86 -22.03
N GLY A 675 32.28 87.82 -22.97
CA GLY A 675 32.54 86.64 -23.79
C GLY A 675 32.91 85.40 -22.96
N VAL A 676 33.85 85.55 -22.04
CA VAL A 676 34.29 84.44 -21.14
C VAL A 676 33.15 83.94 -20.25
N TRP A 677 32.36 84.84 -19.66
CA TRP A 677 31.24 84.46 -18.81
C TRP A 677 30.09 83.83 -19.60
N THR A 678 29.87 84.26 -20.85
CA THR A 678 28.88 83.66 -21.74
C THR A 678 29.27 82.23 -22.12
N GLN A 679 30.55 81.99 -22.45
CA GLN A 679 31.05 80.64 -22.73
C GLN A 679 30.93 79.73 -21.50
N ARG A 680 31.33 80.20 -20.31
CA ARG A 680 31.18 79.44 -19.06
C ARG A 680 29.72 79.13 -18.75
N ALA A 681 28.81 80.07 -18.97
CA ALA A 681 27.38 79.84 -18.81
C ALA A 681 26.85 78.80 -19.82
N GLN A 682 27.33 78.79 -21.07
CA GLN A 682 26.98 77.76 -22.05
C GLN A 682 27.50 76.37 -21.66
N GLU A 683 28.74 76.27 -21.16
CA GLU A 683 29.32 75.01 -20.67
C GLU A 683 28.65 74.50 -19.39
N ALA A 684 28.18 75.38 -18.51
CA ALA A 684 27.37 75.01 -17.36
C ALA A 684 25.95 74.54 -17.77
N ALA A 685 25.35 75.20 -18.76
CA ALA A 685 24.04 74.82 -19.29
C ALA A 685 24.08 73.44 -19.96
N SER A 686 25.09 73.16 -20.79
CA SER A 686 25.22 71.84 -21.44
C SER A 686 25.46 70.71 -20.43
N ARG A 687 26.21 70.98 -19.34
CA ARG A 687 26.37 70.04 -18.22
C ARG A 687 25.06 69.80 -17.48
N ALA A 688 24.29 70.84 -17.20
CA ALA A 688 22.98 70.72 -16.56
C ALA A 688 22.00 69.92 -17.42
N ASP A 689 21.93 70.19 -18.72
CA ASP A 689 21.04 69.47 -19.66
C ASP A 689 21.44 67.99 -19.81
N ALA A 690 22.75 67.69 -19.83
CA ALA A 690 23.25 66.32 -19.90
C ALA A 690 22.88 65.50 -18.64
N GLU A 691 23.05 66.06 -17.44
CA GLU A 691 22.66 65.39 -16.20
C GLU A 691 21.14 65.30 -16.03
N ALA A 692 20.38 66.30 -16.49
CA ALA A 692 18.92 66.23 -16.51
C ALA A 692 18.40 65.13 -17.45
N THR A 693 19.01 64.97 -18.63
CA THR A 693 18.68 63.89 -19.57
C THR A 693 19.03 62.53 -18.98
N ARG A 694 20.20 62.41 -18.34
CA ARG A 694 20.61 61.19 -17.63
C ARG A 694 19.63 60.83 -16.51
N ALA A 695 19.16 61.81 -15.74
CA ALA A 695 18.16 61.61 -14.70
C ALA A 695 16.81 61.17 -15.28
N ALA A 696 16.38 61.73 -16.41
CA ALA A 696 15.15 61.31 -17.09
C ALA A 696 15.24 59.84 -17.58
N ASP A 697 16.34 59.47 -18.22
CA ASP A 697 16.58 58.09 -18.68
C ASP A 697 16.60 57.09 -17.52
N LEU A 698 17.25 57.44 -16.40
CA LEU A 698 17.28 56.61 -15.19
C LEU A 698 15.87 56.47 -14.57
N ALA A 699 15.06 57.52 -14.59
CA ALA A 699 13.67 57.46 -14.10
C ALA A 699 12.79 56.52 -14.94
N VAL A 700 12.91 56.54 -16.27
CA VAL A 700 12.20 55.60 -17.17
C VAL A 700 12.65 54.16 -16.92
N ARG A 701 13.95 53.93 -16.74
CA ARG A 701 14.52 52.61 -16.42
C ARG A 701 14.10 52.09 -15.03
N LEU A 702 13.86 52.97 -14.07
CA LEU A 702 13.32 52.62 -12.75
C LEU A 702 11.85 52.21 -12.87
N SER A 703 11.02 53.02 -13.52
CA SER A 703 9.59 52.73 -13.74
C SER A 703 9.36 51.37 -14.42
N THR A 704 10.12 51.07 -15.48
CA THR A 704 10.06 49.77 -16.16
C THR A 704 10.50 48.60 -15.28
N ARG A 705 11.42 48.83 -14.35
CA ARG A 705 11.89 47.82 -13.39
C ARG A 705 10.89 47.59 -12.26
N ASP A 706 10.26 48.64 -11.75
CA ASP A 706 9.17 48.55 -10.75
C ASP A 706 7.98 47.75 -11.29
N ALA A 707 7.66 47.90 -12.58
CA ALA A 707 6.66 47.07 -13.26
C ALA A 707 7.06 45.58 -13.25
N LEU A 708 8.34 45.26 -13.46
CA LEU A 708 8.84 43.88 -13.39
C LEU A 708 8.80 43.33 -11.96
N VAL A 709 9.17 44.13 -10.96
CA VAL A 709 9.03 43.76 -9.53
C VAL A 709 7.57 43.44 -9.20
N GLY A 710 6.63 44.27 -9.64
CA GLY A 710 5.20 44.02 -9.46
C GLY A 710 4.72 42.71 -10.10
N ARG A 711 5.21 42.39 -11.30
CA ARG A 711 4.89 41.11 -11.98
C ARG A 711 5.43 39.91 -11.19
N VAL A 712 6.69 39.95 -10.77
CA VAL A 712 7.30 38.85 -10.00
C VAL A 712 6.59 38.67 -8.66
N GLN A 713 6.22 39.75 -7.98
CA GLN A 713 5.42 39.69 -6.74
C GLN A 713 4.04 39.06 -6.95
N SER A 714 3.37 39.36 -8.06
CA SER A 714 2.09 38.74 -8.42
C SER A 714 2.24 37.25 -8.74
N GLU A 715 3.29 36.86 -9.47
CA GLU A 715 3.61 35.46 -9.74
C GLU A 715 3.93 34.69 -8.46
N LEU A 716 4.68 35.30 -7.53
CA LEU A 716 5.00 34.75 -6.22
C LEU A 716 3.72 34.51 -5.39
N ALA A 717 2.80 35.49 -5.35
CA ALA A 717 1.53 35.34 -4.65
C ALA A 717 0.66 34.22 -5.24
N SER A 718 0.59 34.12 -6.57
CA SER A 718 -0.14 33.05 -7.28
C SER A 718 0.44 31.66 -6.98
N ALA A 719 1.76 31.53 -7.03
CA ALA A 719 2.44 30.28 -6.73
C ALA A 719 2.31 29.88 -5.24
N SER A 720 2.31 30.85 -4.30
CA SER A 720 2.07 30.59 -2.88
C SER A 720 0.65 30.07 -2.65
N ALA A 721 -0.36 30.68 -3.28
CA ALA A 721 -1.73 30.20 -3.19
C ALA A 721 -1.90 28.77 -3.74
N ARG A 722 -1.16 28.41 -4.82
CA ARG A 722 -1.13 27.04 -5.36
C ARG A 722 -0.50 26.06 -4.36
N ARG A 723 0.61 26.42 -3.72
CA ARG A 723 1.25 25.60 -2.66
C ARG A 723 0.26 25.32 -1.52
N ASP A 724 -0.41 26.35 -1.00
CA ASP A 724 -1.34 26.20 0.12
C ASP A 724 -2.58 25.35 -0.26
N GLY A 725 -2.94 25.34 -1.55
CA GLY A 725 -3.94 24.42 -2.11
C GLY A 725 -3.48 22.96 -2.09
N LEU A 726 -2.24 22.69 -2.53
CA LEU A 726 -1.65 21.35 -2.48
C LEU A 726 -1.45 20.84 -1.05
N GLU A 727 -1.06 21.71 -0.11
CA GLU A 727 -0.91 21.31 1.30
C GLU A 727 -2.22 20.93 1.97
N ARG A 728 -3.30 21.65 1.68
CA ARG A 728 -4.65 21.25 2.14
C ARG A 728 -5.02 19.89 1.59
N ARG A 729 -4.73 19.62 0.31
CA ARG A 729 -5.01 18.33 -0.32
C ARG A 729 -4.20 17.18 0.28
N ILE A 730 -2.92 17.38 0.58
CA ILE A 730 -2.11 16.36 1.27
C ILE A 730 -2.72 16.05 2.63
N ARG A 731 -3.16 17.06 3.39
CA ARG A 731 -3.83 16.87 4.68
C ARG A 731 -5.18 16.15 4.57
N GLU A 732 -5.99 16.47 3.56
CA GLU A 732 -7.25 15.77 3.28
C GLU A 732 -7.00 14.29 2.95
N LEU A 733 -5.99 14.00 2.10
CA LEU A 733 -5.57 12.64 1.78
C LEU A 733 -5.07 11.88 3.02
N ASP A 734 -4.28 12.52 3.87
CA ASP A 734 -3.79 11.91 5.12
C ASP A 734 -4.93 11.63 6.09
N GLY A 735 -5.91 12.53 6.21
CA GLY A 735 -7.12 12.34 7.01
C GLY A 735 -7.96 11.17 6.51
N ALA A 736 -8.21 11.10 5.19
CA ALA A 736 -8.96 10.00 4.59
C ALA A 736 -8.24 8.65 4.79
N VAL A 737 -6.93 8.58 4.57
CA VAL A 737 -6.14 7.36 4.80
C VAL A 737 -6.19 6.93 6.27
N ALA A 738 -6.18 7.87 7.22
CA ALA A 738 -6.29 7.56 8.65
C ALA A 738 -7.67 6.99 9.00
N GLU A 739 -8.75 7.65 8.58
CA GLU A 739 -10.13 7.22 8.84
C GLU A 739 -10.40 5.81 8.27
N LEU A 740 -9.83 5.51 7.11
CA LEU A 740 -9.96 4.19 6.48
C LEU A 740 -9.15 3.10 7.20
N ARG A 741 -7.97 3.43 7.74
CA ARG A 741 -7.22 2.50 8.59
C ARG A 741 -7.99 2.18 9.87
N ASP A 742 -8.65 3.17 10.45
CA ASP A 742 -9.51 2.98 11.63
C ASP A 742 -10.74 2.12 11.30
N GLN A 743 -11.37 2.34 10.15
CA GLN A 743 -12.47 1.49 9.66
C GLN A 743 -12.02 0.04 9.44
N LEU A 744 -10.84 -0.18 8.86
CA LEU A 744 -10.27 -1.53 8.67
C LEU A 744 -9.96 -2.20 10.02
N ALA A 745 -9.38 -1.45 10.96
CA ALA A 745 -9.10 -1.94 12.31
C ALA A 745 -10.41 -2.30 13.03
N SER A 746 -11.44 -1.46 12.92
CA SER A 746 -12.77 -1.73 13.47
C SER A 746 -13.44 -2.95 12.84
N ALA A 747 -13.38 -3.10 11.51
CA ALA A 747 -13.97 -4.24 10.82
C ALA A 747 -13.26 -5.55 11.21
N ARG A 748 -11.93 -5.53 11.36
CA ARG A 748 -11.15 -6.68 11.85
C ARG A 748 -11.51 -7.02 13.29
N ALA A 749 -11.63 -6.03 14.18
CA ALA A 749 -12.03 -6.24 15.56
C ALA A 749 -13.44 -6.85 15.66
N VAL A 750 -14.40 -6.38 14.85
CA VAL A 750 -15.76 -6.95 14.80
C VAL A 750 -15.73 -8.40 14.29
N ALA A 751 -14.94 -8.69 13.26
CA ALA A 751 -14.79 -10.05 12.74
C ALA A 751 -14.15 -10.99 13.77
N GLU A 752 -13.14 -10.53 14.51
CA GLU A 752 -12.51 -11.31 15.60
C GLU A 752 -13.49 -11.58 16.74
N VAL A 753 -14.23 -10.57 17.20
CA VAL A 753 -15.24 -10.75 18.26
C VAL A 753 -16.31 -11.75 17.81
N ARG A 754 -16.79 -11.66 16.57
CA ARG A 754 -17.81 -12.57 16.04
C ARG A 754 -17.28 -14.00 15.92
N ALA A 755 -16.04 -14.17 15.47
CA ALA A 755 -15.39 -15.48 15.42
C ALA A 755 -15.19 -16.09 16.82
N ASP A 756 -14.89 -15.26 17.82
CA ASP A 756 -14.77 -15.70 19.22
C ASP A 756 -16.14 -16.05 19.83
N GLU A 757 -17.19 -15.29 19.52
CA GLU A 757 -18.56 -15.61 19.92
C GLU A 757 -19.03 -16.95 19.33
N GLU A 758 -18.81 -17.19 18.04
CA GLU A 758 -19.13 -18.46 17.39
C GLU A 758 -18.33 -19.63 17.99
N ARG A 759 -17.04 -19.43 18.29
CA ARG A 759 -16.24 -20.43 18.99
C ARG A 759 -16.81 -20.75 20.37
N ARG A 760 -17.17 -19.74 21.16
CA ARG A 760 -17.76 -19.94 22.49
C ARG A 760 -19.11 -20.65 22.41
N GLU A 761 -19.93 -20.35 21.40
CA GLU A 761 -21.18 -21.07 21.19
C GLU A 761 -20.93 -22.54 20.82
N LEU A 762 -19.96 -22.82 19.95
CA LEU A 762 -19.59 -24.19 19.58
C LEU A 762 -19.04 -24.96 20.79
N GLU A 763 -18.15 -24.36 21.57
CA GLU A 763 -17.63 -24.94 22.82
C GLU A 763 -18.75 -25.20 23.83
N ALA A 764 -19.72 -24.28 23.96
CA ALA A 764 -20.88 -24.47 24.83
C ALA A 764 -21.80 -25.61 24.33
N ARG A 765 -21.99 -25.76 23.02
CA ARG A 765 -22.75 -26.88 22.43
C ARG A 765 -22.02 -28.21 22.64
N ASP A 766 -20.70 -28.24 22.48
CA ASP A 766 -19.87 -29.42 22.73
C ASP A 766 -19.92 -29.85 24.20
N ALA A 767 -19.84 -28.90 25.13
CA ALA A 767 -19.98 -29.17 26.55
C ALA A 767 -21.35 -29.79 26.89
N ARG A 768 -22.44 -29.29 26.29
CA ARG A 768 -23.80 -29.84 26.47
C ARG A 768 -23.92 -31.27 25.96
N ILE A 769 -23.30 -31.59 24.82
CA ILE A 769 -23.29 -32.95 24.27
C ILE A 769 -22.52 -33.89 25.22
N ALA A 770 -21.32 -33.49 25.64
CA ALA A 770 -20.51 -34.27 26.56
C ALA A 770 -21.23 -34.55 27.90
N ASP A 771 -21.95 -33.57 28.44
CA ASP A 771 -22.74 -33.76 29.66
C ASP A 771 -23.95 -34.69 29.45
N SER A 772 -24.58 -34.64 28.27
CA SER A 772 -25.65 -35.58 27.92
C SER A 772 -25.15 -37.01 27.74
N GLU A 773 -23.98 -37.19 27.11
CA GLU A 773 -23.31 -38.48 26.98
C GLU A 773 -22.94 -39.08 28.34
N ARG A 774 -22.32 -38.29 29.23
CA ARG A 774 -22.02 -38.73 30.60
C ARG A 774 -23.27 -39.15 31.36
N ALA A 775 -24.39 -38.44 31.18
CA ALA A 775 -25.66 -38.80 31.80
C ALA A 775 -26.23 -40.11 31.24
N ARG A 776 -26.13 -40.33 29.93
CA ARG A 776 -26.50 -41.59 29.28
C ARG A 776 -25.65 -42.75 29.78
N GLU A 777 -24.34 -42.57 29.88
CA GLU A 777 -23.44 -43.61 30.41
C GLU A 777 -23.80 -44.01 31.85
N ARG A 778 -24.15 -43.04 32.71
CA ARG A 778 -24.61 -43.34 34.07
C ARG A 778 -25.88 -44.19 34.08
N LEU A 779 -26.89 -43.80 33.30
CA LEU A 779 -28.14 -44.55 33.16
C LEU A 779 -27.92 -45.95 32.56
N ALA A 780 -26.98 -46.10 31.63
CA ALA A 780 -26.64 -47.38 31.02
C ALA A 780 -25.98 -48.32 32.04
N ARG A 781 -25.11 -47.80 32.91
CA ARG A 781 -24.52 -48.58 34.01
C ARG A 781 -25.58 -49.05 35.00
N GLU A 782 -26.50 -48.15 35.40
CA GLU A 782 -27.63 -48.50 36.28
C GLU A 782 -28.55 -49.55 35.64
N HIS A 783 -28.79 -49.46 34.33
CA HIS A 783 -29.55 -50.46 33.57
C HIS A 783 -28.85 -51.84 33.55
N GLU A 784 -27.54 -51.86 33.30
CA GLU A 784 -26.75 -53.09 33.28
C GLU A 784 -26.71 -53.74 34.68
N GLU A 785 -26.55 -52.95 35.74
CA GLU A 785 -26.57 -53.41 37.14
C GLU A 785 -27.93 -53.99 37.53
N THR A 786 -29.03 -53.29 37.21
CA THR A 786 -30.39 -53.80 37.47
C THR A 786 -30.69 -55.06 36.67
N ARG A 787 -30.16 -55.18 35.44
CA ARG A 787 -30.28 -56.39 34.60
C ARG A 787 -29.54 -57.57 35.19
N ARG A 788 -28.32 -57.37 35.70
CA ARG A 788 -27.54 -58.40 36.41
C ARG A 788 -28.26 -58.84 37.67
N ALA A 789 -28.72 -57.91 38.49
CA ALA A 789 -29.47 -58.21 39.71
C ALA A 789 -30.77 -58.99 39.42
N LEU A 790 -31.47 -58.68 38.31
CA LEU A 790 -32.64 -59.46 37.88
C LEU A 790 -32.25 -60.88 37.44
N ALA A 791 -31.14 -61.04 36.71
CA ALA A 791 -30.65 -62.35 36.28
C ALA A 791 -30.27 -63.23 37.47
N GLU A 792 -29.58 -62.67 38.47
CA GLU A 792 -29.25 -63.36 39.73
C GLU A 792 -30.50 -63.78 40.49
N ALA A 793 -31.49 -62.89 40.64
CA ALA A 793 -32.76 -63.23 41.29
C ALA A 793 -33.49 -64.38 40.57
N ARG A 794 -33.53 -64.37 39.23
CA ARG A 794 -34.12 -65.46 38.43
C ARG A 794 -33.33 -66.77 38.54
N GLN A 795 -32.00 -66.71 38.63
CA GLN A 795 -31.17 -67.89 38.82
C GLN A 795 -31.38 -68.52 40.21
N ILE A 796 -31.50 -67.70 41.26
CA ILE A 796 -31.83 -68.15 42.62
C ILE A 796 -33.22 -68.80 42.62
N LEU A 797 -34.24 -68.13 42.04
CA LEU A 797 -35.60 -68.67 41.89
C LEU A 797 -35.60 -70.04 41.17
N SER A 798 -34.85 -70.17 40.08
CA SER A 798 -34.68 -71.43 39.32
C SER A 798 -34.00 -72.53 40.15
N SER A 799 -32.97 -72.19 40.92
CA SER A 799 -32.26 -73.14 41.79
C SER A 799 -33.15 -73.65 42.93
N ILE A 800 -34.00 -72.80 43.50
CA ILE A 800 -34.94 -73.18 44.56
C ILE A 800 -36.08 -74.03 43.97
N ALA A 801 -36.60 -73.66 42.80
CA ALA A 801 -37.64 -74.42 42.12
C ALA A 801 -37.18 -75.83 41.71
N SER A 802 -35.97 -75.97 41.16
CA SER A 802 -35.40 -77.29 40.82
C SER A 802 -35.05 -78.14 42.04
N GLY A 803 -34.66 -77.52 43.16
CA GLY A 803 -34.50 -78.19 44.45
C GLY A 803 -35.81 -78.73 45.04
N LEU A 804 -36.94 -78.08 44.77
CA LEU A 804 -38.27 -78.54 45.17
C LEU A 804 -38.76 -79.70 44.29
N ASP A 805 -38.42 -79.72 43.00
CA ASP A 805 -38.85 -80.76 42.04
C ASP A 805 -38.09 -82.09 42.18
N THR A 806 -36.86 -82.08 42.69
CA THR A 806 -36.01 -83.29 42.81
C THR A 806 -36.35 -84.19 44.01
N GLY A 807 -37.39 -83.88 44.79
CA GLY A 807 -37.92 -84.76 45.84
C GLY A 807 -37.01 -84.95 47.07
N ALA A 808 -35.84 -84.28 47.13
CA ALA A 808 -34.88 -84.42 48.23
C ALA A 808 -35.37 -83.85 49.58
N VAL A 809 -36.51 -83.15 49.60
CA VAL A 809 -37.08 -82.51 50.81
C VAL A 809 -38.16 -83.37 51.50
N ALA A 810 -38.48 -84.55 50.97
CA ALA A 810 -39.57 -85.41 51.49
C ALA A 810 -39.38 -85.96 52.93
N ALA A 811 -38.27 -85.64 53.62
CA ALA A 811 -38.00 -86.07 55.00
C ALA A 811 -37.87 -84.93 56.04
N ALA A 812 -38.00 -83.65 55.66
CA ALA A 812 -37.89 -82.51 56.59
C ALA A 812 -39.27 -81.88 56.90
N ALA A 813 -39.48 -81.53 58.17
CA ALA A 813 -40.75 -81.10 58.76
C ALA A 813 -41.53 -80.01 57.98
N PRO A 814 -42.89 -80.00 58.05
CA PRO A 814 -43.77 -79.08 57.29
C PRO A 814 -43.55 -77.57 57.56
N ALA A 815 -42.77 -77.21 58.59
CA ALA A 815 -42.43 -75.82 58.90
C ALA A 815 -41.34 -75.23 57.99
N SER A 816 -40.47 -76.04 57.37
CA SER A 816 -39.45 -75.52 56.44
C SER A 816 -40.03 -75.19 55.06
N ASP A 817 -41.05 -75.92 54.64
CA ASP A 817 -41.74 -75.76 53.36
C ASP A 817 -42.55 -74.45 53.29
N ALA A 818 -43.15 -74.03 54.41
CA ALA A 818 -43.83 -72.74 54.50
C ALA A 818 -42.88 -71.54 54.35
N ARG A 819 -41.70 -71.59 55.00
CA ARG A 819 -40.68 -70.53 54.90
C ARG A 819 -40.07 -70.44 53.51
N LEU A 820 -39.82 -71.57 52.85
CA LEU A 820 -39.32 -71.59 51.47
C LEU A 820 -40.34 -71.00 50.48
N ARG A 821 -41.64 -71.29 50.66
CA ARG A 821 -42.71 -70.67 49.85
C ARG A 821 -42.82 -69.17 50.07
N GLU A 822 -42.58 -68.68 51.28
CA GLU A 822 -42.56 -67.25 51.60
C GLU A 822 -41.36 -66.55 50.96
N GLN A 823 -40.16 -67.13 51.09
CA GLN A 823 -38.94 -66.65 50.40
C GLN A 823 -39.09 -66.62 48.88
N LEU A 824 -39.75 -67.62 48.29
CA LEU A 824 -40.07 -67.64 46.85
C LEU A 824 -40.96 -66.47 46.42
N ARG A 825 -41.98 -66.12 47.23
CA ARG A 825 -42.87 -64.98 46.95
C ARG A 825 -42.15 -63.65 47.07
N ASP A 826 -41.26 -63.50 48.06
CA ASP A 826 -40.50 -62.28 48.24
C ASP A 826 -39.48 -62.07 47.11
N LEU A 827 -38.79 -63.14 46.68
CA LEU A 827 -37.90 -63.10 45.51
C LEU A 827 -38.65 -62.87 44.18
N GLN A 828 -39.89 -63.36 44.06
CA GLN A 828 -40.75 -63.07 42.91
C GLN A 828 -41.13 -61.60 42.85
N ARG A 829 -41.55 -61.00 43.98
CA ARG A 829 -41.83 -59.55 44.05
C ARG A 829 -40.59 -58.72 43.74
N GLU A 830 -39.44 -59.10 44.28
CA GLU A 830 -38.19 -58.40 44.01
C GLU A 830 -37.79 -58.50 42.53
N ALA A 831 -38.04 -59.64 41.87
CA ALA A 831 -37.84 -59.78 40.44
C ALA A 831 -38.81 -58.93 39.60
N GLU A 832 -40.09 -58.84 40.01
CA GLU A 832 -41.10 -57.99 39.36
C GLU A 832 -40.74 -56.49 39.50
N ASP A 833 -40.32 -56.05 40.69
CA ASP A 833 -39.90 -54.68 40.96
C ASP A 833 -38.65 -54.31 40.13
N ARG A 834 -37.66 -55.21 40.05
CA ARG A 834 -36.46 -55.02 39.21
C ARG A 834 -36.79 -55.00 37.71
N GLU A 835 -37.77 -55.78 37.27
CA GLU A 835 -38.24 -55.75 35.88
C GLU A 835 -38.95 -54.42 35.56
N LEU A 836 -39.71 -53.88 36.51
CA LEU A 836 -40.37 -52.59 36.39
C LEU A 836 -39.35 -51.44 36.36
N MET A 837 -38.31 -51.51 37.19
CA MET A 837 -37.17 -50.59 37.18
C MET A 837 -36.40 -50.62 35.86
N LEU A 838 -36.17 -51.82 35.30
CA LEU A 838 -35.56 -51.96 33.97
C LEU A 838 -36.40 -51.32 32.87
N ARG A 839 -37.73 -51.48 32.88
CA ARG A 839 -38.61 -50.81 31.91
C ARG A 839 -38.51 -49.28 32.02
N SER A 840 -38.48 -48.76 33.25
CA SER A 840 -38.28 -47.32 33.49
C SER A 840 -36.92 -46.81 32.99
N LEU A 841 -35.83 -47.49 33.32
CA LEU A 841 -34.48 -47.12 32.88
C LEU A 841 -34.34 -47.23 31.35
N THR A 842 -34.99 -48.22 30.73
CA THR A 842 -35.00 -48.37 29.26
C THR A 842 -35.71 -47.19 28.60
N ALA A 843 -36.84 -46.73 29.15
CA ALA A 843 -37.55 -45.57 28.65
C ALA A 843 -36.74 -44.27 28.82
N GLN A 844 -36.04 -44.11 29.95
CA GLN A 844 -35.15 -42.96 30.19
C GLN A 844 -33.94 -42.94 29.25
N LEU A 845 -33.36 -44.10 28.95
CA LEU A 845 -32.29 -44.23 27.97
C LEU A 845 -32.78 -43.88 26.56
N GLN A 846 -34.00 -44.30 26.18
CA GLN A 846 -34.61 -43.90 24.90
C GLN A 846 -34.84 -42.39 24.81
N ASP A 847 -35.41 -41.76 25.84
CA ASP A 847 -35.62 -40.30 25.87
C ASP A 847 -34.28 -39.52 25.77
N ARG A 848 -33.24 -40.02 26.43
CA ARG A 848 -31.89 -39.44 26.36
C ARG A 848 -31.24 -39.63 24.99
N ASP A 849 -31.42 -40.79 24.37
CA ASP A 849 -30.94 -41.06 23.01
C ASP A 849 -31.63 -40.14 21.99
N ASP A 850 -32.93 -39.91 22.15
CA ASP A 850 -33.68 -38.99 21.29
C ASP A 850 -33.24 -37.53 21.50
N ARG A 851 -32.95 -37.12 22.74
CA ARG A 851 -32.34 -35.81 23.05
C ARG A 851 -30.94 -35.65 22.46
N LEU A 852 -30.09 -36.66 22.57
CA LEU A 852 -28.75 -36.65 21.97
C LEU A 852 -28.85 -36.51 20.45
N ARG A 853 -29.74 -37.27 19.79
CA ARG A 853 -29.98 -37.14 18.35
C ARG A 853 -30.53 -35.77 17.97
N ALA A 854 -31.35 -35.14 18.82
CA ALA A 854 -31.84 -33.79 18.56
C ALA A 854 -30.72 -32.74 18.68
N LEU A 855 -29.84 -32.86 19.70
CA LEU A 855 -28.67 -32.00 19.87
C LEU A 855 -27.66 -32.18 18.74
N GLU A 856 -27.43 -33.42 18.29
CA GLU A 856 -26.57 -33.74 17.14
C GLU A 856 -27.13 -33.18 15.83
N ARG A 857 -28.45 -33.27 15.60
CA ARG A 857 -29.11 -32.65 14.45
C ARG A 857 -29.03 -31.12 14.46
N MET A 858 -29.16 -30.49 15.62
CA MET A 858 -28.94 -29.05 15.75
C MET A 858 -27.48 -28.65 15.50
N LYS A 859 -26.54 -29.56 15.77
CA LYS A 859 -25.11 -29.33 15.54
C LYS A 859 -24.69 -29.54 14.08
N SER A 860 -25.35 -30.42 13.34
CA SER A 860 -25.07 -30.66 11.90
C SER A 860 -25.76 -29.64 10.97
N GLY A 861 -26.59 -28.74 11.52
CA GLY A 861 -27.32 -27.74 10.73
C GLY A 861 -28.38 -28.34 9.81
N GLU A 862 -28.74 -29.62 9.97
CA GLU A 862 -29.88 -30.24 9.27
C GLU A 862 -31.19 -29.80 9.94
N ALA A 863 -31.71 -28.64 9.53
CA ALA A 863 -33.04 -28.19 9.93
C ALA A 863 -34.12 -28.98 9.16
N PRO A 864 -35.06 -29.68 9.83
CA PRO A 864 -36.41 -29.82 9.31
C PRO A 864 -37.11 -28.46 9.41
N GLY A 865 -38.01 -28.17 8.47
CA GLY A 865 -38.80 -26.93 8.47
C GLY A 865 -39.41 -26.66 9.85
N ASP A 866 -39.32 -25.42 10.30
CA ASP A 866 -39.66 -24.90 11.63
C ASP A 866 -38.64 -25.16 12.77
N GLU A 867 -37.38 -24.81 12.49
CA GLU A 867 -36.32 -24.56 13.48
C GLU A 867 -36.79 -23.70 14.66
N ARG A 868 -37.71 -22.74 14.43
CA ARG A 868 -38.32 -21.92 15.49
C ARG A 868 -39.26 -22.70 16.41
N GLU A 869 -40.03 -23.65 15.90
CA GLU A 869 -40.98 -24.43 16.71
C GLU A 869 -40.25 -25.49 17.55
N LEU A 870 -39.20 -26.10 17.00
CA LEU A 870 -38.34 -27.04 17.72
C LEU A 870 -37.54 -26.34 18.82
N VAL A 871 -36.90 -25.21 18.51
CA VAL A 871 -36.21 -24.39 19.52
C VAL A 871 -37.19 -23.95 20.61
N GLN A 872 -38.40 -23.53 20.25
CA GLN A 872 -39.43 -23.13 21.22
C GLN A 872 -39.94 -24.31 22.07
N ARG A 873 -40.07 -25.51 21.51
CA ARG A 873 -40.44 -26.73 22.27
C ARG A 873 -39.32 -27.21 23.19
N VAL A 874 -38.07 -27.10 22.77
CA VAL A 874 -36.90 -27.43 23.60
C VAL A 874 -36.74 -26.41 24.73
N LEU A 875 -36.84 -25.11 24.44
CA LEU A 875 -36.86 -24.06 25.47
C LEU A 875 -38.01 -24.25 26.47
N MET A 876 -39.24 -24.53 25.99
CA MET A 876 -40.38 -24.82 26.86
C MET A 876 -40.20 -26.10 27.71
N ALA A 877 -39.43 -27.08 27.21
CA ALA A 877 -39.13 -28.30 27.95
C ALA A 877 -38.00 -28.09 28.96
N GLU A 878 -37.00 -27.26 28.64
CA GLU A 878 -35.91 -26.85 29.53
C GLU A 878 -36.40 -25.92 30.63
N GLU A 879 -37.25 -24.94 30.32
CA GLU A 879 -37.89 -24.09 31.32
C GLU A 879 -38.76 -24.92 32.27
N ARG A 880 -39.49 -25.92 31.76
CA ARG A 880 -40.23 -26.87 32.61
C ARG A 880 -39.30 -27.72 33.47
N ALA A 881 -38.18 -28.22 32.93
CA ALA A 881 -37.23 -29.03 33.69
C ALA A 881 -36.50 -28.23 34.79
N VAL A 882 -36.03 -27.02 34.47
CA VAL A 882 -35.40 -26.10 35.44
C VAL A 882 -36.41 -25.65 36.48
N ARG A 883 -37.68 -25.44 36.10
CA ARG A 883 -38.76 -25.14 37.05
C ARG A 883 -39.03 -26.32 37.98
N PHE A 884 -39.10 -27.55 37.47
CA PHE A 884 -39.27 -28.75 38.29
C PHE A 884 -38.06 -29.03 39.20
N GLU A 885 -36.83 -28.82 38.73
CA GLU A 885 -35.63 -28.96 39.57
C GLU A 885 -35.59 -27.90 40.67
N ARG A 886 -35.91 -26.64 40.35
CA ARG A 886 -36.02 -25.58 41.37
C ARG A 886 -37.16 -25.86 42.34
N GLU A 887 -38.29 -26.37 41.89
CA GLU A 887 -39.42 -26.76 42.76
C GLU A 887 -39.04 -27.93 43.66
N LEU A 888 -38.31 -28.94 43.18
CA LEU A 888 -37.79 -30.06 43.98
C LEU A 888 -36.69 -29.63 44.95
N GLU A 889 -35.79 -28.75 44.55
CA GLU A 889 -34.74 -28.18 45.39
C GLU A 889 -35.38 -27.31 46.48
N GLN A 890 -36.36 -26.48 46.14
CA GLN A 890 -37.14 -25.69 47.08
C GLN A 890 -37.99 -26.56 47.99
N GLU A 891 -38.58 -27.66 47.51
CA GLU A 891 -39.32 -28.60 48.35
C GLU A 891 -38.38 -29.32 49.32
N ARG A 892 -37.19 -29.74 48.87
CA ARG A 892 -36.15 -30.37 49.70
C ARG A 892 -35.56 -29.39 50.72
N GLN A 893 -35.30 -28.15 50.32
CA GLN A 893 -34.83 -27.09 51.22
C GLN A 893 -35.93 -26.67 52.19
N ALA A 894 -37.18 -26.57 51.75
CA ALA A 894 -38.33 -26.28 52.60
C ALA A 894 -38.60 -27.43 53.59
N ARG A 895 -38.42 -28.70 53.20
CA ARG A 895 -38.44 -29.84 54.11
C ARG A 895 -37.32 -29.77 55.15
N ARG A 896 -36.08 -29.54 54.72
CA ARG A 896 -34.92 -29.41 55.62
C ARG A 896 -35.06 -28.21 56.57
N HIS A 897 -35.52 -27.07 56.07
CA HIS A 897 -35.81 -25.89 56.90
C HIS A 897 -37.05 -26.08 57.78
N ALA A 898 -38.05 -26.84 57.33
CA ALA A 898 -39.23 -27.12 58.13
C ALA A 898 -38.95 -28.11 59.27
N GLU A 899 -38.01 -29.02 59.06
CA GLU A 899 -37.47 -29.94 60.05
C GLU A 899 -36.50 -29.23 61.02
N GLN A 900 -35.80 -28.19 60.59
CA GLN A 900 -34.83 -27.46 61.42
C GLN A 900 -35.43 -26.30 62.23
N ASN A 901 -36.43 -25.59 61.69
CA ASN A 901 -36.96 -24.37 62.30
C ASN A 901 -38.48 -24.47 62.47
N GLY A 902 -38.90 -24.99 63.63
CA GLY A 902 -40.28 -24.91 64.09
C GLY A 902 -40.66 -23.45 64.38
N GLY A 903 -41.51 -22.87 63.52
CA GLY A 903 -42.07 -21.53 63.69
C GLY A 903 -42.85 -21.05 62.47
N SER A 904 -44.18 -21.23 62.47
CA SER A 904 -45.07 -20.96 61.32
C SER A 904 -45.21 -19.47 60.93
N ALA A 905 -44.84 -18.53 61.79
CA ALA A 905 -45.09 -17.10 61.57
C ALA A 905 -44.00 -16.40 60.74
N GLU A 906 -42.75 -16.86 60.83
CA GLU A 906 -41.63 -16.32 60.05
C GLU A 906 -41.71 -16.76 58.58
N ARG A 907 -42.19 -17.99 58.34
CA ARG A 907 -42.42 -18.56 57.00
C ARG A 907 -43.36 -17.71 56.14
N ASP A 908 -44.45 -17.22 56.72
CA ASP A 908 -45.44 -16.42 55.98
C ASP A 908 -44.96 -14.99 55.70
N ALA A 909 -44.00 -14.47 56.46
CA ALA A 909 -43.42 -13.14 56.24
C ALA A 909 -42.39 -13.19 55.10
N ASP A 910 -41.54 -14.21 55.09
CA ASP A 910 -40.51 -14.37 54.06
C ASP A 910 -41.10 -14.81 52.71
N LEU A 911 -42.13 -15.65 52.71
CA LEU A 911 -42.86 -16.00 51.49
C LEU A 911 -43.56 -14.79 50.85
N ARG A 912 -44.08 -13.86 51.67
CA ARG A 912 -44.68 -12.62 51.16
C ARG A 912 -43.65 -11.67 50.57
N ARG A 913 -42.48 -11.53 51.21
CA ARG A 913 -41.38 -10.72 50.67
C ARG A 913 -40.85 -11.30 49.36
N LEU A 914 -40.68 -12.61 49.27
CA LEU A 914 -40.24 -13.28 48.04
C LEU A 914 -41.24 -13.11 46.90
N HIS A 915 -42.53 -13.32 47.16
CA HIS A 915 -43.59 -13.08 46.16
C HIS A 915 -43.62 -11.64 45.68
N GLN A 916 -43.40 -10.68 46.59
CA GLN A 916 -43.35 -9.27 46.22
C GLN A 916 -42.14 -8.95 45.35
N THR A 917 -40.94 -9.44 45.71
CA THR A 917 -39.73 -9.25 44.88
C THR A 917 -39.78 -9.95 43.52
N LEU A 918 -40.49 -11.08 43.42
CA LEU A 918 -40.70 -11.76 42.13
C LEU A 918 -41.71 -10.97 41.28
N GLY A 919 -42.81 -10.50 41.87
CA GLY A 919 -43.78 -9.64 41.17
C GLY A 919 -43.17 -8.33 40.66
N ASP A 920 -42.29 -7.69 41.44
CA ASP A 920 -41.59 -6.48 41.04
C ASP A 920 -40.60 -6.73 39.88
N ARG A 921 -39.94 -7.91 39.87
CA ARG A 921 -39.04 -8.32 38.77
C ARG A 921 -39.81 -8.66 37.49
N ASP A 922 -40.93 -9.36 37.60
CA ASP A 922 -41.77 -9.68 36.45
C ASP A 922 -42.35 -8.41 35.81
N ALA A 923 -42.74 -7.43 36.62
CA ALA A 923 -43.17 -6.12 36.14
C ALA A 923 -42.05 -5.37 35.39
N GLN A 924 -40.81 -5.44 35.88
CA GLN A 924 -39.64 -4.83 35.21
C GLN A 924 -39.32 -5.53 33.88
N LEU A 925 -39.42 -6.86 33.83
CA LEU A 925 -39.22 -7.62 32.59
C LEU A 925 -40.29 -7.31 31.55
N MET A 926 -41.58 -7.22 31.93
CA MET A 926 -42.66 -6.79 31.03
C MET A 926 -42.41 -5.40 30.44
N VAL A 927 -41.87 -4.46 31.22
CA VAL A 927 -41.54 -3.11 30.72
C VAL A 927 -40.38 -3.14 29.72
N LEU A 928 -39.36 -3.97 29.96
CA LEU A 928 -38.23 -4.13 29.05
C LEU A 928 -38.63 -4.83 27.75
N GLU A 929 -39.43 -5.89 27.82
CA GLU A 929 -40.01 -6.55 26.63
C GLU A 929 -40.90 -5.58 25.83
N GLY A 930 -41.67 -4.74 26.51
CA GLY A 930 -42.44 -3.67 25.87
C GLY A 930 -41.57 -2.67 25.11
N ARG A 931 -40.40 -2.30 25.65
CA ARG A 931 -39.45 -1.38 24.99
C ARG A 931 -38.75 -2.04 23.80
N ILE A 932 -38.36 -3.30 23.92
CA ILE A 932 -37.72 -4.06 22.84
C ILE A 932 -38.70 -4.24 21.67
N THR A 933 -39.93 -4.69 21.96
CA THR A 933 -40.96 -4.87 20.92
C THR A 933 -41.35 -3.54 20.26
N GLN A 934 -41.32 -2.42 20.99
CA GLN A 934 -41.52 -1.09 20.40
C GLN A 934 -40.35 -0.67 19.50
N SER A 935 -39.10 -0.86 19.94
CA SER A 935 -37.91 -0.61 19.11
C SER A 935 -37.91 -1.46 17.83
N GLU A 936 -38.31 -2.72 17.90
CA GLU A 936 -38.43 -3.59 16.73
C GLU A 936 -39.51 -3.11 15.74
N ARG A 937 -40.65 -2.61 16.25
CA ARG A 937 -41.69 -2.01 15.41
C ARG A 937 -41.20 -0.74 14.71
N GLU A 938 -40.45 0.11 15.41
CA GLU A 938 -39.87 1.32 14.84
C GLU A 938 -38.82 1.00 13.76
N GLN A 939 -37.95 0.01 14.01
CA GLN A 939 -36.99 -0.46 13.01
C GLN A 939 -37.65 -1.09 11.78
N ARG A 940 -38.71 -1.90 11.96
CA ARG A 940 -39.50 -2.43 10.83
C ARG A 940 -40.16 -1.30 10.05
N SER A 941 -40.77 -0.34 10.74
CA SER A 941 -41.37 0.84 10.10
C SER A 941 -40.36 1.65 9.29
N MET A 942 -39.11 1.80 9.77
CA MET A 942 -38.04 2.46 9.01
C MET A 942 -37.63 1.66 7.78
N ARG A 943 -37.47 0.33 7.90
CA ARG A 943 -37.13 -0.53 6.76
C ARG A 943 -38.21 -0.50 5.68
N ASP A 944 -39.48 -0.53 6.08
CA ASP A 944 -40.61 -0.45 5.15
C ASP A 944 -40.65 0.92 4.45
N ALA A 945 -40.37 2.01 5.18
CA ALA A 945 -40.28 3.34 4.60
C ALA A 945 -39.13 3.45 3.57
N PHE A 946 -37.96 2.86 3.86
CA PHE A 946 -36.83 2.84 2.91
C PHE A 946 -37.12 1.97 1.69
N ALA A 947 -37.75 0.80 1.86
CA ALA A 947 -38.16 -0.05 0.76
C ALA A 947 -39.17 0.66 -0.15
N GLN A 948 -40.13 1.38 0.43
CA GLN A 948 -41.11 2.16 -0.31
C GLN A 948 -40.49 3.36 -1.05
N ALA A 949 -39.53 4.05 -0.42
CA ALA A 949 -38.77 5.13 -1.06
C ALA A 949 -37.96 4.61 -2.26
N ARG A 950 -37.33 3.44 -2.11
CA ARG A 950 -36.59 2.79 -3.20
C ARG A 950 -37.50 2.38 -4.36
N ALA A 951 -38.62 1.71 -4.10
CA ALA A 951 -39.58 1.35 -5.14
C ALA A 951 -40.14 2.59 -5.88
N SER A 952 -40.35 3.69 -5.15
CA SER A 952 -40.77 4.96 -5.74
C SER A 952 -39.67 5.58 -6.62
N LEU A 953 -38.39 5.50 -6.21
CA LEU A 953 -37.24 5.92 -7.03
C LEU A 953 -37.14 5.10 -8.32
N GLU A 954 -37.28 3.78 -8.22
CA GLU A 954 -37.21 2.87 -9.37
C GLU A 954 -38.34 3.17 -10.37
N THR A 955 -39.55 3.46 -9.88
CA THR A 955 -40.70 3.87 -10.72
C THR A 955 -40.45 5.22 -11.39
N LEU A 956 -39.95 6.22 -10.64
CA LEU A 956 -39.63 7.56 -11.18
C LEU A 956 -38.49 7.52 -12.20
N LEU A 957 -37.47 6.69 -12.00
CA LEU A 957 -36.40 6.48 -12.97
C LEU A 957 -36.93 5.83 -14.26
N GLY A 958 -37.91 4.92 -14.13
CA GLY A 958 -38.66 4.39 -15.27
C GLY A 958 -39.50 5.45 -16.01
N GLU A 959 -40.12 6.38 -15.30
CA GLU A 959 -40.89 7.49 -15.88
C GLU A 959 -39.99 8.54 -16.58
N ILE A 960 -38.80 8.82 -16.03
CA ILE A 960 -37.81 9.72 -16.63
C ILE A 960 -37.29 9.17 -17.96
N ALA A 961 -37.19 7.84 -18.10
CA ALA A 961 -36.86 7.18 -19.36
C ALA A 961 -37.95 7.35 -20.44
N ASN A 962 -39.18 7.72 -20.06
CA ASN A 962 -40.34 7.93 -20.94
C ASN A 962 -40.70 9.41 -21.20
N ASP A 963 -39.72 10.31 -21.09
CA ASP A 963 -39.77 11.71 -21.57
C ASP A 963 -40.72 12.71 -20.84
N GLN A 964 -41.02 12.49 -19.55
CA GLN A 964 -41.71 13.48 -18.70
C GLN A 964 -40.76 14.19 -17.71
N ARG A 965 -39.80 14.98 -18.22
CA ARG A 965 -38.64 15.48 -17.44
C ARG A 965 -38.95 16.55 -16.39
N ALA A 966 -40.04 17.31 -16.51
CA ALA A 966 -40.31 18.43 -15.61
C ALA A 966 -40.99 18.01 -14.29
N GLU A 967 -42.02 17.15 -14.34
CA GLU A 967 -42.69 16.68 -13.11
C GLU A 967 -41.82 15.72 -12.29
N ALA A 968 -40.96 14.94 -12.95
CA ALA A 968 -40.07 14.00 -12.28
C ALA A 968 -39.03 14.69 -11.38
N ALA A 969 -38.54 15.88 -11.78
CA ALA A 969 -37.59 16.66 -10.99
C ALA A 969 -38.20 17.17 -9.68
N ASP A 970 -39.44 17.66 -9.71
CA ASP A 970 -40.16 18.12 -8.51
C ASP A 970 -40.51 16.96 -7.56
N ARG A 971 -40.86 15.78 -8.10
CA ARG A 971 -41.10 14.57 -7.31
C ARG A 971 -39.82 14.05 -6.64
N ILE A 972 -38.68 14.05 -7.34
CA ILE A 972 -37.37 13.71 -6.76
C ILE A 972 -36.99 14.70 -5.65
N ALA A 973 -37.18 16.00 -5.86
CA ALA A 973 -36.90 17.02 -4.85
C ALA A 973 -37.82 16.92 -3.62
N SER A 974 -39.05 16.42 -3.77
CA SER A 974 -39.95 16.10 -2.66
C SER A 974 -39.48 14.87 -1.88
N MET A 975 -39.06 13.81 -2.58
CA MET A 975 -38.55 12.59 -1.95
C MET A 975 -37.23 12.80 -1.20
N LEU A 976 -36.31 13.60 -1.74
CA LEU A 976 -35.07 13.98 -1.05
C LEU A 976 -35.34 14.82 0.22
N ARG A 977 -36.42 15.62 0.22
CA ARG A 977 -36.86 16.32 1.44
C ARG A 977 -37.48 15.38 2.47
N LEU A 978 -38.16 14.33 2.03
CA LEU A 978 -38.77 13.33 2.89
C LEU A 978 -37.70 12.41 3.51
N LEU A 979 -36.70 11.99 2.73
CA LEU A 979 -35.52 11.24 3.20
C LEU A 979 -34.61 12.05 4.12
N ARG A 980 -34.62 13.38 4.06
CA ARG A 980 -33.88 14.26 4.98
C ARG A 980 -34.58 14.46 6.34
N ARG A 981 -35.88 14.13 6.42
CA ARG A 981 -36.70 14.33 7.63
C ARG A 981 -36.68 13.12 8.56
N TYR A 982 -36.45 11.95 7.99
CA TYR A 982 -36.11 10.71 8.71
C TYR A 982 -34.60 10.62 8.86
#